data_AF-A0A4Q2KUZ7-F1
#
_entry.id   AF-A0A4Q2KUZ7-F1
#
_cell.length_a   1.000
_cell.length_b   1.000
_cell.length_c   1.000
_cell.angle_alpha   90.00
_cell.angle_beta   90.00
_cell.angle_gamma   90.00
#
_symmetry.space_group_name_H-M   'P 1'
#
loop_
_entity.id
_entity.type
_entity.pdbx_description
1 polymer ?
#
loop_
_entity_poly.entity_id
_entity_poly.type
_entity_poly.pdbx_seq_one_letter_code
_entity_poly.pdbx_strand_id
1 'polypeptide(L)'
;MADIDAVAKHVVAPLAATVTGTKLVRDAWKLDLSPDEEYVESEVALEQLQFAASALGGLGAAAVPPAAGAIRSTSTITVPLADSAGGSESASLTVTLYGPGDVRALDGAQVIRRYPAPGATTAEETVLAHIEFDRPELPWAFSPAAAAGALVRPWLALVVVPRELVEWEPIPPGAFLPVLQAPLDQLPDLAQSHLWAHAQASRNVAADKPLEVRLSPAHAPINLSRIISPRVLRDSTAYVAALVPTTDAGVRGGLGLTGGTLDPAWGPGSDDPVRLPAFDRWEFTTGPDGDFKELALRLQGVVAPYQVGRRFIDASIPGRPLRALATDEPGGKQVLRCALFSPTPPSAEQAVAETATWPDALTEDLREELDRPGVIERAAAGDGQAPAIPDLPIVGPRIYAKLQRGVASVAGDEDADWFAELNLRPAARIVAGLGTRVVQKDQEPLMQSAWAQLGEVEAANRAIALAQLAELLASRLHARVDALAIDRLVQVAAPMSTRITLAAGTTLSAAVDRSATPATVKLGAFRRVTRPGGPLVRRADVATQRRAGRLVADATGLRDFTRVYANPEGVAAISAEVLRTFDRTAVAKALDLSPDAVLAQLELATSKLELGGLASHLTRPERWGAIDTTFEPGRVFTERWGDRLLRRSTIPALEAVRAERLGPVIAGLGLSKTAAGTHIGTRLQDAAVRINDGLIDRLGPILHPGGPGGGPVRPRDPVRPRGHGGGPVRPGGPVGPVHHGGLPGRVEPGRPVAREPGRIDFDGIDVRPDRLLRQGVRIDVGVLTKIGQVQGRERIEAIGKLGAHADRKLAPVVESIGGIQLVEVREAMTELVDPGGLLQIMPVPHRDRLSVTSAQLTAALDPRVTVRQSLEGRIRLSDRLAERWRLKPFIAPIMAAPRFDRPMYRALDDYDRDWLVPGLGLLPDSDFVTVLSTNDEFMEAFLVGLSDEFGHELLWRGYPTDRRGTYFHRFWSPQHDEVLAPIHAFPRTRLGRHVAVGGVAAPDDGDDRLGRAVIVVRSELVRRFPDLVIQAIRNQGTPQEPVFEAPGSPQQTASVLFAEHLEPDIAVVGVDLSVEELDGPGWWIVIAEHPSATRFELPDGEEAAPNSPDHLGSTKPNGAAFALDRLHHPTRVAFEATDLIVTGA
;
A
#
# COMPACT_ATOMS: atom_id res chain seq x y z
N MET A 1 2.97 -86.12 49.53
CA MET A 1 2.99 -85.35 50.80
C MET A 1 4.10 -85.87 51.73
N ALA A 2 5.31 -85.98 51.18
CA ALA A 2 6.56 -86.34 51.84
C ALA A 2 7.69 -86.04 50.82
N ASP A 3 8.91 -85.78 51.31
CA ASP A 3 10.16 -85.60 50.56
C ASP A 3 10.14 -84.69 49.31
N ILE A 4 10.51 -83.41 49.52
CA ILE A 4 11.73 -82.86 48.88
C ILE A 4 12.46 -81.83 49.78
N ASP A 5 12.16 -81.84 51.09
CA ASP A 5 12.63 -80.94 52.16
C ASP A 5 14.14 -81.12 52.53
N ALA A 6 14.93 -81.66 51.60
CA ALA A 6 16.24 -82.25 51.84
C ALA A 6 17.35 -81.79 50.86
N VAL A 7 17.01 -81.25 49.68
CA VAL A 7 18.00 -80.74 48.70
C VAL A 7 18.42 -79.28 49.03
N ALA A 8 17.83 -78.67 50.05
CA ALA A 8 18.27 -77.41 50.65
C ALA A 8 19.58 -77.55 51.49
N LYS A 9 20.57 -78.29 50.97
CA LYS A 9 21.90 -78.59 51.55
C LYS A 9 22.88 -78.91 50.40
N HIS A 10 24.15 -78.51 50.36
CA HIS A 10 25.03 -77.67 51.20
C HIS A 10 26.32 -77.40 50.38
N VAL A 11 27.15 -76.36 50.56
CA VAL A 11 27.13 -75.10 51.33
C VAL A 11 28.39 -74.26 50.94
N VAL A 12 28.50 -73.01 51.43
CA VAL A 12 29.71 -72.13 51.46
C VAL A 12 30.07 -71.31 50.19
N ALA A 13 30.44 -70.05 50.45
CA ALA A 13 30.92 -69.00 49.54
C ALA A 13 32.48 -68.91 49.60
N PRO A 14 33.20 -67.86 49.14
CA PRO A 14 32.81 -66.66 48.38
C PRO A 14 33.74 -66.38 47.16
N LEU A 15 33.54 -65.24 46.49
CA LEU A 15 34.63 -64.38 46.00
C LEU A 15 34.11 -62.96 45.80
N ALA A 16 34.97 -61.95 45.96
CA ALA A 16 34.58 -60.54 45.99
C ALA A 16 35.54 -59.65 45.18
N ALA A 17 34.98 -58.57 44.60
CA ALA A 17 35.68 -57.48 43.90
C ALA A 17 36.45 -57.90 42.63
N THR A 18 36.87 -57.01 41.72
CA THR A 18 36.99 -55.52 41.78
C THR A 18 36.88 -54.93 40.36
N VAL A 19 36.25 -53.75 40.22
CA VAL A 19 36.50 -52.63 39.24
C VAL A 19 37.12 -53.02 37.87
N THR A 20 36.55 -52.68 36.71
CA THR A 20 36.63 -51.33 36.08
C THR A 20 35.74 -51.25 34.82
N GLY A 21 35.25 -50.05 34.47
CA GLY A 21 35.03 -49.67 33.06
C GLY A 21 33.58 -49.37 32.65
N THR A 22 33.36 -48.18 32.09
CA THR A 22 32.09 -47.76 31.49
C THR A 22 31.73 -48.56 30.23
N LYS A 23 30.50 -49.09 30.19
CA LYS A 23 29.49 -48.87 29.14
C LYS A 23 28.25 -49.72 29.44
N LEU A 24 27.06 -49.11 29.43
CA LEU A 24 25.80 -49.80 29.58
C LEU A 24 24.82 -49.35 28.49
N VAL A 25 24.30 -50.32 27.74
CA VAL A 25 23.00 -50.33 27.06
C VAL A 25 22.60 -51.80 27.08
N ARG A 26 21.44 -52.12 27.69
CA ARG A 26 20.66 -53.37 27.68
C ARG A 26 19.81 -53.46 28.97
N ASP A 27 18.69 -54.19 29.00
CA ASP A 27 18.09 -55.07 27.98
C ASP A 27 16.61 -54.69 27.72
N ALA A 28 16.06 -55.13 26.59
CA ALA A 28 14.62 -55.25 26.36
C ALA A 28 14.37 -56.54 25.57
N TRP A 29 13.66 -57.53 26.13
CA TRP A 29 13.46 -58.82 25.44
C TRP A 29 12.14 -59.53 25.81
N LYS A 30 11.33 -59.74 24.76
CA LYS A 30 10.24 -60.74 24.58
C LYS A 30 8.89 -60.51 25.27
N LEU A 31 7.86 -60.78 24.46
CA LEU A 31 6.50 -61.11 24.90
C LEU A 31 6.50 -62.40 25.72
N ASP A 32 6.28 -62.28 27.02
CA ASP A 32 5.11 -62.86 27.71
C ASP A 32 4.93 -62.07 29.02
N LEU A 33 3.83 -61.31 29.18
CA LEU A 33 3.73 -60.30 30.25
C LEU A 33 3.42 -60.94 31.62
N SER A 34 4.48 -61.27 32.35
CA SER A 34 4.48 -61.26 33.81
C SER A 34 4.22 -59.82 34.31
N PRO A 35 3.43 -59.59 35.39
CA PRO A 35 3.19 -58.24 35.91
C PRO A 35 4.44 -57.54 36.46
N ASP A 36 5.45 -58.31 36.87
CA ASP A 36 6.63 -57.83 37.57
C ASP A 36 7.91 -58.09 36.75
N GLU A 37 8.44 -57.09 36.04
CA GLU A 37 9.90 -56.83 35.86
C GLU A 37 10.20 -55.52 35.06
N GLU A 38 11.01 -54.66 35.68
CA GLU A 38 11.68 -53.39 35.29
C GLU A 38 11.29 -52.58 34.03
N TYR A 39 10.97 -51.28 34.26
CA TYR A 39 10.71 -50.21 33.29
C TYR A 39 11.88 -49.21 33.25
N VAL A 40 12.12 -48.54 32.10
CA VAL A 40 13.23 -47.59 31.92
C VAL A 40 12.74 -46.21 31.47
N GLU A 41 12.96 -45.20 32.32
CA GLU A 41 12.73 -43.78 32.00
C GLU A 41 13.74 -43.27 30.97
N SER A 42 13.32 -42.32 30.12
CA SER A 42 14.19 -41.88 29.04
C SER A 42 15.14 -40.75 29.47
N GLU A 43 16.45 -41.05 29.58
CA GLU A 43 17.52 -40.04 29.76
C GLU A 43 17.66 -39.07 28.56
N VAL A 44 16.93 -39.32 27.46
CA VAL A 44 17.01 -38.53 26.22
C VAL A 44 16.20 -37.23 26.36
N ALA A 45 16.80 -36.25 27.03
CA ALA A 45 16.21 -34.93 27.23
C ALA A 45 16.06 -34.14 25.92
N LEU A 46 14.85 -34.15 25.35
CA LEU A 46 14.44 -33.39 24.15
C LEU A 46 14.77 -31.88 24.25
N GLU A 47 14.75 -31.32 25.46
CA GLU A 47 15.45 -30.09 25.79
C GLU A 47 16.36 -30.30 27.02
N GLN A 48 17.61 -29.84 26.95
CA GLN A 48 18.43 -29.74 28.14
C GLN A 48 18.05 -28.48 28.94
N LEU A 49 17.38 -28.67 30.07
CA LEU A 49 16.98 -27.58 30.96
C LEU A 49 18.14 -27.16 31.88
N GLN A 50 18.18 -25.88 32.23
CA GLN A 50 19.09 -25.37 33.26
C GLN A 50 18.35 -24.46 34.24
N PHE A 51 18.45 -24.78 35.53
CA PHE A 51 17.78 -24.06 36.60
C PHE A 51 18.70 -23.07 37.33
N ALA A 52 18.13 -21.94 37.77
CA ALA A 52 18.76 -20.98 38.67
C ALA A 52 17.92 -20.80 39.95
N ALA A 53 18.61 -20.71 41.09
CA ALA A 53 18.01 -20.57 42.42
C ALA A 53 17.30 -19.23 42.66
N SER A 54 17.63 -18.22 41.85
CA SER A 54 16.93 -16.95 41.76
C SER A 54 17.31 -16.26 40.44
N ALA A 55 16.45 -15.36 39.96
CA ALA A 55 16.78 -14.43 38.90
C ALA A 55 16.38 -13.01 39.33
N LEU A 56 17.31 -12.06 39.17
CA LEU A 56 17.11 -10.64 39.46
C LEU A 56 17.75 -9.82 38.35
N GLY A 57 16.98 -8.99 37.66
CA GLY A 57 17.47 -8.08 36.63
C GLY A 57 17.82 -6.68 37.16
N GLY A 58 18.64 -5.97 36.38
CA GLY A 58 18.81 -4.51 36.46
C GLY A 58 19.09 -3.97 37.86
N LEU A 59 18.23 -3.07 38.34
CA LEU A 59 18.39 -2.41 39.65
C LEU A 59 18.22 -3.37 40.84
N GLY A 60 17.49 -4.49 40.66
CA GLY A 60 17.32 -5.50 41.72
C GLY A 60 18.60 -6.27 42.00
N ALA A 61 19.36 -6.62 40.95
CA ALA A 61 20.67 -7.25 41.08
C ALA A 61 21.73 -6.34 41.75
N ALA A 62 21.57 -5.02 41.64
CA ALA A 62 22.44 -4.01 42.24
C ALA A 62 21.88 -3.40 43.54
N ALA A 63 20.87 -4.04 44.15
CA ALA A 63 20.23 -3.56 45.35
C ALA A 63 21.00 -3.93 46.63
N VAL A 64 21.05 -3.00 47.58
CA VAL A 64 21.60 -3.18 48.93
C VAL A 64 20.48 -3.58 49.89
N PRO A 65 20.71 -4.50 50.85
CA PRO A 65 19.74 -4.86 51.88
C PRO A 65 19.16 -3.63 52.61
N PRO A 66 17.87 -3.66 52.97
CA PRO A 66 17.26 -2.57 53.74
C PRO A 66 17.94 -2.40 55.11
N ALA A 67 18.01 -1.15 55.58
CA ALA A 67 18.44 -0.87 56.95
C ALA A 67 17.46 -1.48 57.98
N ALA A 68 17.93 -1.77 59.19
CA ALA A 68 17.10 -2.36 60.24
C ALA A 68 15.83 -1.51 60.51
N GLY A 69 14.65 -2.13 60.39
CA GLY A 69 13.34 -1.47 60.50
C GLY A 69 12.81 -0.82 59.21
N ALA A 70 13.53 -0.89 58.09
CA ALA A 70 13.04 -0.50 56.77
C ALA A 70 12.57 -1.72 55.95
N ILE A 71 11.58 -1.52 55.07
CA ILE A 71 10.95 -2.60 54.27
C ILE A 71 11.21 -2.51 52.76
N ARG A 72 12.10 -1.60 52.31
CA ARG A 72 12.44 -1.40 50.89
C ARG A 72 13.95 -1.34 50.69
N SER A 73 14.44 -2.11 49.72
CA SER A 73 15.83 -2.09 49.25
C SER A 73 16.17 -0.78 48.52
N THR A 74 17.44 -0.42 48.45
CA THR A 74 17.93 0.73 47.66
C THR A 74 19.02 0.29 46.68
N SER A 75 19.07 0.91 45.50
CA SER A 75 20.12 0.72 44.49
C SER A 75 20.74 2.07 44.15
N THR A 76 22.03 2.12 43.82
CA THR A 76 22.72 3.37 43.46
C THR A 76 23.14 3.35 42.00
N ILE A 77 22.41 4.11 41.19
CA ILE A 77 22.71 4.34 39.78
C ILE A 77 23.90 5.29 39.71
N THR A 78 24.96 4.92 39.01
CA THR A 78 26.15 5.78 38.80
C THR A 78 26.33 6.04 37.31
N VAL A 79 26.19 7.30 36.91
CA VAL A 79 26.34 7.75 35.51
C VAL A 79 27.75 8.35 35.34
N PRO A 80 28.65 7.75 34.56
CA PRO A 80 29.93 8.36 34.22
C PRO A 80 29.70 9.57 33.31
N LEU A 81 30.34 10.70 33.64
CA LEU A 81 30.30 11.94 32.89
C LEU A 81 31.68 12.19 32.29
N ALA A 82 31.81 12.00 30.98
CA ALA A 82 33.02 12.30 30.23
C ALA A 82 32.85 13.61 29.45
N ASP A 83 33.85 14.51 29.52
CA ASP A 83 33.88 15.72 28.69
C ASP A 83 34.74 15.53 27.42
N SER A 84 34.64 16.47 26.49
CA SER A 84 35.39 16.46 25.23
C SER A 84 36.86 16.90 25.36
N ALA A 85 37.35 17.15 26.58
CA ALA A 85 38.76 17.36 26.91
C ALA A 85 39.42 16.12 27.54
N GLY A 86 38.64 15.07 27.83
CA GLY A 86 39.11 13.83 28.47
C GLY A 86 38.99 13.82 30.00
N GLY A 87 38.30 14.80 30.59
CA GLY A 87 37.88 14.75 31.99
C GLY A 87 36.80 13.69 32.21
N SER A 88 36.84 13.01 33.36
CA SER A 88 35.87 11.99 33.76
C SER A 88 35.47 12.18 35.23
N GLU A 89 34.19 12.44 35.46
CA GLU A 89 33.52 12.38 36.76
C GLU A 89 32.43 11.31 36.76
N SER A 90 31.73 11.14 37.87
CA SER A 90 30.48 10.37 37.90
C SER A 90 29.45 11.01 38.82
N ALA A 91 28.20 11.01 38.36
CA ALA A 91 27.04 11.43 39.16
C ALA A 91 26.29 10.20 39.66
N SER A 92 26.05 10.12 40.97
CA SER A 92 25.32 9.01 41.58
C SER A 92 23.92 9.43 42.05
N LEU A 93 22.97 8.52 41.91
CA LEU A 93 21.59 8.65 42.36
C LEU A 93 21.15 7.35 43.05
N THR A 94 20.92 7.42 44.36
CA THR A 94 20.29 6.33 45.10
C THR A 94 18.79 6.34 44.87
N VAL A 95 18.25 5.24 44.37
CA VAL A 95 16.83 5.00 44.14
C VAL A 95 16.30 3.94 45.10
N THR A 96 15.10 4.16 45.64
CA THR A 96 14.39 3.18 46.46
C THR A 96 13.57 2.27 45.55
N LEU A 97 13.66 0.96 45.74
CA LEU A 97 12.90 -0.03 44.98
C LEU A 97 11.56 -0.33 45.67
N TYR A 98 10.58 -0.81 44.91
CA TYR A 98 9.33 -1.32 45.46
C TYR A 98 9.57 -2.64 46.20
N GLY A 99 8.89 -2.84 47.33
CA GLY A 99 8.93 -4.06 48.14
C GLY A 99 7.60 -4.84 48.10
N PRO A 100 7.46 -5.92 48.88
CA PRO A 100 6.29 -6.82 48.79
C PRO A 100 4.97 -6.12 49.08
N GLY A 101 4.95 -5.19 50.06
CA GLY A 101 3.76 -4.44 50.45
C GLY A 101 3.32 -3.34 49.48
N ASP A 102 4.10 -3.08 48.42
CA ASP A 102 3.75 -2.15 47.35
C ASP A 102 2.92 -2.82 46.24
N VAL A 103 2.91 -4.16 46.17
CA VAL A 103 2.17 -4.92 45.15
C VAL A 103 0.70 -5.08 45.58
N ARG A 104 -0.22 -4.74 44.66
CA ARG A 104 -1.69 -4.81 44.92
C ARG A 104 -2.45 -5.78 44.01
N ALA A 105 -1.84 -6.20 42.91
CA ALA A 105 -2.31 -7.26 42.01
C ALA A 105 -1.13 -7.74 41.15
N LEU A 106 -1.28 -8.90 40.50
CA LEU A 106 -0.41 -9.32 39.40
C LEU A 106 -1.16 -9.15 38.06
N ASP A 107 -0.42 -9.04 36.96
CA ASP A 107 -0.98 -9.15 35.62
C ASP A 107 -1.24 -10.63 35.32
N GLY A 108 -2.48 -10.99 34.98
CA GLY A 108 -2.86 -12.37 34.65
C GLY A 108 -2.11 -12.92 33.43
N ALA A 109 -1.64 -12.06 32.52
CA ALA A 109 -0.82 -12.45 31.38
C ALA A 109 0.60 -12.91 31.77
N GLN A 110 1.01 -12.74 33.04
CA GLN A 110 2.26 -13.29 33.55
C GLN A 110 2.17 -14.77 33.94
N VAL A 111 0.98 -15.33 34.18
CA VAL A 111 0.82 -16.74 34.54
C VAL A 111 0.60 -17.57 33.28
N ILE A 112 1.63 -18.31 32.84
CA ILE A 112 1.62 -19.07 31.60
C ILE A 112 1.00 -20.47 31.76
N ARG A 113 1.15 -21.09 32.94
CA ARG A 113 0.61 -22.42 33.26
C ARG A 113 0.35 -22.55 34.77
N ARG A 114 -0.66 -23.34 35.11
CA ARG A 114 -1.01 -23.78 36.47
C ARG A 114 -1.10 -25.30 36.44
N TYR A 115 -0.50 -25.97 37.42
CA TYR A 115 -0.50 -27.42 37.54
C TYR A 115 -0.89 -27.86 38.96
N PRO A 116 -1.82 -28.81 39.14
CA PRO A 116 -2.73 -29.36 38.13
C PRO A 116 -3.60 -28.27 37.47
N ALA A 117 -4.20 -28.56 36.32
CA ALA A 117 -4.98 -27.57 35.58
C ALA A 117 -6.22 -27.09 36.38
N PRO A 118 -6.65 -25.82 36.25
CA PRO A 118 -7.85 -25.31 36.91
C PRO A 118 -9.10 -26.13 36.56
N GLY A 119 -9.75 -26.71 37.57
CA GLY A 119 -10.92 -27.57 37.40
C GLY A 119 -10.62 -29.01 37.00
N ALA A 120 -9.35 -29.43 36.95
CA ALA A 120 -9.00 -30.84 36.76
C ALA A 120 -9.63 -31.70 37.87
N THR A 121 -10.34 -32.76 37.49
CA THR A 121 -11.02 -33.68 38.43
C THR A 121 -10.19 -34.88 38.85
N THR A 122 -9.14 -35.17 38.08
CA THR A 122 -8.31 -36.39 38.14
C THR A 122 -6.83 -36.00 38.03
N ALA A 123 -6.39 -35.08 38.89
CA ALA A 123 -4.99 -34.73 39.05
C ALA A 123 -4.17 -35.92 39.58
N GLU A 124 -2.91 -36.02 39.16
CA GLU A 124 -1.94 -36.96 39.73
C GLU A 124 -1.57 -36.53 41.16
N GLU A 125 -1.52 -37.48 42.10
CA GLU A 125 -1.02 -37.20 43.46
C GLU A 125 0.51 -37.29 43.56
N THR A 126 1.15 -38.05 42.65
CA THR A 126 2.61 -38.23 42.53
C THR A 126 3.35 -36.98 42.06
N VAL A 127 2.64 -35.91 41.65
CA VAL A 127 3.23 -34.70 41.08
C VAL A 127 2.86 -33.46 41.88
N LEU A 128 3.88 -32.71 42.29
CA LEU A 128 3.78 -31.47 43.03
C LEU A 128 3.11 -30.36 42.21
N ALA A 129 2.05 -29.80 42.79
CA ALA A 129 1.36 -28.63 42.25
C ALA A 129 2.31 -27.44 42.11
N HIS A 130 2.24 -26.72 41.00
CA HIS A 130 3.12 -25.60 40.69
C HIS A 130 2.45 -24.56 39.78
N ILE A 131 3.01 -23.35 39.76
CA ILE A 131 2.59 -22.24 38.89
C ILE A 131 3.80 -21.71 38.13
N GLU A 132 3.62 -21.42 36.84
CA GLU A 132 4.66 -20.94 35.94
C GLU A 132 4.43 -19.47 35.55
N PHE A 133 5.53 -18.73 35.39
CA PHE A 133 5.52 -17.31 35.05
C PHE A 133 6.43 -16.97 33.86
N ASP A 134 5.90 -16.16 32.94
CA ASP A 134 6.59 -15.62 31.76
C ASP A 134 7.92 -14.93 32.11
N ARG A 135 7.93 -14.05 33.12
CA ARG A 135 9.17 -13.38 33.53
C ARG A 135 9.95 -14.24 34.53
N PRO A 136 11.23 -14.59 34.25
CA PRO A 136 12.03 -15.43 35.14
C PRO A 136 12.33 -14.77 36.50
N GLU A 137 12.24 -13.44 36.59
CA GLU A 137 12.52 -12.68 37.81
C GLU A 137 11.31 -12.48 38.75
N LEU A 138 10.08 -12.81 38.32
CA LEU A 138 8.86 -12.44 39.05
C LEU A 138 8.79 -12.94 40.51
N PRO A 139 9.21 -14.19 40.86
CA PRO A 139 9.22 -14.67 42.25
C PRO A 139 10.13 -13.89 43.20
N TRP A 140 11.11 -13.15 42.68
CA TRP A 140 12.07 -12.35 43.48
C TRP A 140 12.02 -10.85 43.21
N ALA A 141 11.27 -10.39 42.19
CA ALA A 141 11.27 -9.00 41.72
C ALA A 141 10.97 -7.94 42.80
N PHE A 142 10.22 -8.33 43.84
CA PHE A 142 9.88 -7.48 44.99
C PHE A 142 10.49 -7.99 46.31
N SER A 143 11.35 -9.02 46.29
CA SER A 143 12.03 -9.53 47.48
C SER A 143 12.99 -8.49 48.07
N PRO A 144 13.17 -8.46 49.41
CA PRO A 144 14.23 -7.65 50.01
C PRO A 144 15.60 -8.16 49.55
N ALA A 145 16.51 -7.24 49.27
CA ALA A 145 17.85 -7.59 48.78
C ALA A 145 18.63 -8.38 49.85
N ALA A 146 19.23 -9.49 49.43
CA ALA A 146 20.03 -10.35 50.30
C ALA A 146 21.49 -9.86 50.41
N ALA A 147 22.20 -10.27 51.46
CA ALA A 147 23.64 -10.10 51.52
C ALA A 147 24.34 -10.94 50.44
N ALA A 148 25.51 -10.50 49.95
CA ALA A 148 26.25 -11.23 48.92
C ALA A 148 26.57 -12.68 49.37
N GLY A 149 26.11 -13.67 48.59
CA GLY A 149 26.24 -15.09 48.90
C GLY A 149 25.13 -15.69 49.77
N ALA A 150 24.16 -14.90 50.24
CA ALA A 150 22.97 -15.40 50.92
C ALA A 150 21.85 -15.77 49.93
N LEU A 151 20.99 -16.71 50.31
CA LEU A 151 19.87 -17.20 49.50
C LEU A 151 18.74 -16.16 49.44
N VAL A 152 18.30 -15.80 48.23
CA VAL A 152 17.17 -14.90 48.03
C VAL A 152 15.87 -15.69 48.16
N ARG A 153 15.08 -15.41 49.22
CA ARG A 153 13.74 -15.98 49.36
C ARG A 153 12.78 -15.32 48.36
N PRO A 154 11.84 -16.07 47.75
CA PRO A 154 10.80 -15.46 46.93
C PRO A 154 9.83 -14.67 47.81
N TRP A 155 9.26 -13.59 47.27
CA TRP A 155 8.25 -12.77 47.96
C TRP A 155 6.84 -13.39 47.87
N LEU A 156 6.70 -14.48 47.09
CA LEU A 156 5.50 -15.28 46.89
C LEU A 156 5.76 -16.76 47.22
N ALA A 157 4.71 -17.48 47.63
CA ALA A 157 4.67 -18.93 47.76
C ALA A 157 3.34 -19.47 47.21
N LEU A 158 3.35 -20.72 46.75
CA LEU A 158 2.14 -21.44 46.35
C LEU A 158 1.69 -22.33 47.51
N VAL A 159 0.59 -21.98 48.16
CA VAL A 159 -0.02 -22.81 49.21
C VAL A 159 -1.14 -23.65 48.60
N VAL A 160 -1.21 -24.92 48.99
CA VAL A 160 -2.19 -25.89 48.51
C VAL A 160 -2.84 -26.55 49.72
N VAL A 161 -4.15 -26.35 49.86
CA VAL A 161 -4.92 -26.68 51.08
C VAL A 161 -6.18 -27.46 50.67
N PRO A 162 -6.58 -28.52 51.40
CA PRO A 162 -7.82 -29.24 51.12
C PRO A 162 -9.03 -28.30 51.11
N ARG A 163 -9.89 -28.43 50.09
CA ARG A 163 -10.99 -27.50 49.79
C ARG A 163 -12.01 -27.38 50.92
N GLU A 164 -12.18 -28.44 51.70
CA GLU A 164 -13.06 -28.49 52.88
C GLU A 164 -12.54 -27.68 54.09
N LEU A 165 -11.23 -27.40 54.14
CA LEU A 165 -10.58 -26.66 55.22
C LEU A 165 -10.43 -25.15 54.91
N VAL A 166 -10.96 -24.69 53.77
CA VAL A 166 -10.77 -23.32 53.26
C VAL A 166 -12.08 -22.54 53.24
N GLU A 167 -12.07 -21.38 53.89
CA GLU A 167 -13.09 -20.34 53.71
C GLU A 167 -12.53 -19.16 52.89
N TRP A 168 -13.40 -18.54 52.10
CA TRP A 168 -13.09 -17.36 51.29
C TRP A 168 -13.91 -16.17 51.79
N GLU A 169 -13.26 -15.06 52.13
CA GLU A 169 -13.98 -13.87 52.60
C GLU A 169 -14.79 -13.22 51.44
N PRO A 170 -16.01 -12.73 51.70
CA PRO A 170 -16.78 -11.97 50.71
C PRO A 170 -16.04 -10.68 50.31
N ILE A 171 -15.65 -10.58 49.04
CA ILE A 171 -14.82 -9.47 48.51
C ILE A 171 -15.51 -8.11 48.78
N PRO A 172 -14.94 -7.24 49.64
CA PRO A 172 -15.53 -5.94 49.93
C PRO A 172 -15.45 -4.97 48.74
N PRO A 173 -16.39 -4.00 48.61
CA PRO A 173 -16.30 -2.98 47.56
C PRO A 173 -14.99 -2.19 47.63
N GLY A 174 -14.13 -2.36 46.61
CA GLY A 174 -12.81 -1.72 46.53
C GLY A 174 -11.63 -2.57 47.02
N ALA A 175 -11.85 -3.82 47.42
CA ALA A 175 -10.78 -4.81 47.55
C ALA A 175 -10.35 -5.32 46.16
N PHE A 176 -9.06 -5.58 45.97
CA PHE A 176 -8.48 -5.99 44.69
C PHE A 176 -8.22 -7.50 44.58
N LEU A 177 -8.08 -8.19 45.71
CA LEU A 177 -7.73 -9.60 45.80
C LEU A 177 -8.74 -10.36 46.69
N PRO A 178 -9.06 -11.63 46.38
CA PRO A 178 -9.79 -12.49 47.31
C PRO A 178 -8.91 -12.87 48.51
N VAL A 179 -9.53 -12.97 49.69
CA VAL A 179 -8.84 -13.33 50.95
C VAL A 179 -9.19 -14.75 51.34
N LEU A 180 -8.16 -15.59 51.41
CA LEU A 180 -8.16 -16.97 51.87
C LEU A 180 -8.10 -16.98 53.41
N GLN A 181 -8.93 -17.77 54.07
CA GLN A 181 -8.70 -18.22 55.43
C GLN A 181 -8.27 -19.69 55.38
N ALA A 182 -7.08 -19.98 55.90
CA ALA A 182 -6.48 -21.31 55.92
C ALA A 182 -5.94 -21.64 57.32
N PRO A 183 -6.19 -22.84 57.86
CA PRO A 183 -5.61 -23.28 59.13
C PRO A 183 -4.08 -23.27 59.10
N LEU A 184 -3.46 -22.87 60.20
CA LEU A 184 -2.02 -22.66 60.29
C LEU A 184 -1.19 -23.93 60.07
N ASP A 185 -1.73 -25.11 60.43
CA ASP A 185 -1.09 -26.41 60.22
C ASP A 185 -1.06 -26.82 58.73
N GLN A 186 -2.00 -26.32 57.92
CA GLN A 186 -2.08 -26.59 56.49
C GLN A 186 -1.13 -25.70 55.65
N LEU A 187 -0.29 -24.87 56.27
CA LEU A 187 0.62 -23.97 55.59
C LEU A 187 2.10 -24.41 55.71
N PRO A 188 2.92 -24.24 54.66
CA PRO A 188 4.30 -24.73 54.64
C PRO A 188 5.28 -23.79 55.35
N ASP A 189 6.41 -24.32 55.86
CA ASP A 189 7.42 -23.56 56.60
C ASP A 189 8.19 -22.55 55.71
N LEU A 190 7.86 -21.27 55.84
CA LEU A 190 8.49 -20.17 55.10
C LEU A 190 10.02 -20.04 55.32
N ALA A 191 10.64 -20.73 56.29
CA ALA A 191 12.09 -20.82 56.33
C ALA A 191 12.66 -21.53 55.09
N GLN A 192 11.96 -22.54 54.57
CA GLN A 192 12.32 -23.34 53.38
C GLN A 192 11.79 -22.78 52.05
N SER A 193 11.09 -21.63 52.05
CA SER A 193 10.57 -20.94 50.84
C SER A 193 11.57 -20.74 49.70
N HIS A 194 12.86 -20.69 50.00
CA HIS A 194 13.96 -20.59 49.03
C HIS A 194 14.24 -21.89 48.23
N LEU A 195 13.57 -23.00 48.56
CA LEU A 195 13.65 -24.28 47.86
C LEU A 195 12.54 -24.44 46.81
N TRP A 196 11.45 -23.69 46.92
CA TRP A 196 10.25 -23.93 46.10
C TRP A 196 10.12 -22.98 44.91
N ALA A 197 11.08 -22.07 44.70
CA ALA A 197 11.12 -21.19 43.53
C ALA A 197 12.40 -21.40 42.71
N HIS A 198 12.27 -21.44 41.39
CA HIS A 198 13.40 -21.55 40.46
C HIS A 198 13.11 -20.80 39.14
N ALA A 199 14.16 -20.33 38.47
CA ALA A 199 14.09 -19.85 37.09
C ALA A 199 14.65 -20.92 36.14
N GLN A 200 14.05 -21.08 34.96
CA GLN A 200 14.44 -22.05 33.94
C GLN A 200 14.92 -21.33 32.67
N ALA A 201 15.98 -21.87 32.06
CA ALA A 201 16.44 -21.49 30.73
C ALA A 201 16.80 -22.71 29.88
N SER A 202 16.22 -22.83 28.68
CA SER A 202 16.62 -23.88 27.71
C SER A 202 18.07 -23.70 27.29
N ARG A 203 18.88 -24.76 27.40
CA ARG A 203 20.32 -24.75 27.10
C ARG A 203 20.61 -24.72 25.60
N ASN A 204 19.66 -25.16 24.78
CA ASN A 204 19.80 -25.22 23.32
C ASN A 204 19.91 -23.81 22.71
N VAL A 205 19.28 -22.80 23.30
CA VAL A 205 19.35 -21.42 22.81
C VAL A 205 20.52 -20.67 23.45
N ALA A 206 21.52 -20.34 22.62
CA ALA A 206 22.71 -19.57 22.98
C ALA A 206 23.54 -20.21 24.12
N ALA A 207 23.80 -21.52 24.04
CA ALA A 207 24.59 -22.31 24.99
C ALA A 207 25.92 -21.67 25.44
N ASP A 208 26.58 -20.91 24.56
CA ASP A 208 27.85 -20.22 24.84
C ASP A 208 27.74 -19.03 25.82
N LYS A 209 26.52 -18.58 26.15
CA LYS A 209 26.27 -17.48 27.11
C LYS A 209 26.08 -18.02 28.53
N PRO A 210 26.68 -17.38 29.55
CA PRO A 210 26.43 -17.76 30.94
C PRO A 210 24.95 -17.57 31.32
N LEU A 211 24.47 -18.39 32.26
CA LEU A 211 23.07 -18.47 32.65
C LEU A 211 22.47 -17.12 33.08
N GLU A 212 23.25 -16.29 33.79
CA GLU A 212 22.91 -14.92 34.19
C GLU A 212 22.54 -14.02 33.01
N VAL A 213 23.25 -14.14 31.88
CA VAL A 213 22.99 -13.37 30.66
C VAL A 213 21.80 -13.95 29.89
N ARG A 214 21.58 -15.27 29.95
CA ARG A 214 20.39 -15.91 29.37
C ARG A 214 19.13 -15.55 30.12
N LEU A 215 19.14 -15.51 31.45
CA LEU A 215 17.98 -15.11 32.28
C LEU A 215 17.71 -13.59 32.29
N SER A 216 18.46 -12.80 31.52
CA SER A 216 18.21 -11.36 31.40
C SER A 216 16.97 -11.04 30.57
N PRO A 217 16.32 -9.86 30.75
CA PRO A 217 15.15 -9.46 29.97
C PRO A 217 15.33 -9.48 28.45
N ALA A 218 16.57 -9.42 27.94
CA ALA A 218 16.88 -9.50 26.51
C ALA A 218 16.60 -10.88 25.89
N HIS A 219 16.40 -11.92 26.70
CA HIS A 219 15.98 -13.25 26.27
C HIS A 219 14.78 -13.77 27.08
N ALA A 220 14.02 -12.90 27.75
CA ALA A 220 12.85 -13.33 28.53
C ALA A 220 11.85 -14.23 27.74
N PRO A 221 11.53 -14.00 26.44
CA PRO A 221 10.51 -14.78 25.72
C PRO A 221 10.79 -16.28 25.48
N ILE A 222 11.87 -16.83 26.03
CA ILE A 222 12.29 -18.25 25.93
C ILE A 222 12.71 -18.83 27.29
N ASN A 223 12.50 -18.09 28.38
CA ASN A 223 12.83 -18.47 29.75
C ASN A 223 11.60 -18.23 30.62
N LEU A 224 11.52 -18.90 31.77
CA LEU A 224 10.39 -18.78 32.68
C LEU A 224 10.86 -18.90 34.13
N SER A 225 9.95 -18.69 35.07
CA SER A 225 10.15 -19.11 36.46
C SER A 225 8.96 -19.90 36.98
N ARG A 226 9.17 -20.66 38.05
CA ARG A 226 8.10 -21.41 38.73
C ARG A 226 8.14 -21.19 40.22
N ILE A 227 6.97 -21.35 40.83
CA ILE A 227 6.81 -21.63 42.26
C ILE A 227 6.08 -22.96 42.39
N ILE A 228 6.71 -23.91 43.06
CA ILE A 228 6.18 -25.23 43.42
C ILE A 228 5.52 -25.12 44.80
N SER A 229 4.50 -25.94 45.07
CA SER A 229 4.02 -26.16 46.44
C SER A 229 4.71 -27.41 47.02
N PRO A 230 5.25 -27.36 48.24
CA PRO A 230 5.81 -28.54 48.89
C PRO A 230 4.73 -29.51 49.39
N ARG A 231 3.44 -29.21 49.18
CA ARG A 231 2.33 -30.01 49.69
C ARG A 231 2.30 -31.38 49.02
N VAL A 232 2.37 -32.44 49.83
CA VAL A 232 2.05 -33.79 49.38
C VAL A 232 0.53 -33.87 49.17
N LEU A 233 0.14 -34.34 47.99
CA LEU A 233 -1.25 -34.55 47.63
C LEU A 233 -1.75 -35.91 48.18
N ARG A 234 -3.05 -36.11 48.15
CA ARG A 234 -3.74 -37.36 48.53
C ARG A 234 -4.75 -37.67 47.43
N ASP A 235 -4.99 -38.93 47.11
CA ASP A 235 -6.02 -39.34 46.15
C ASP A 235 -7.43 -38.81 46.53
N SER A 236 -8.30 -38.71 45.52
CA SER A 236 -9.74 -38.44 45.63
C SER A 236 -10.08 -37.19 46.46
N THR A 237 -9.16 -36.23 46.52
CA THR A 237 -9.22 -35.06 47.43
C THR A 237 -9.28 -33.76 46.63
N ALA A 238 -10.27 -32.92 46.93
CA ALA A 238 -10.37 -31.59 46.36
C ALA A 238 -9.45 -30.60 47.09
N TYR A 239 -8.72 -29.78 46.33
CA TYR A 239 -7.74 -28.81 46.80
C TYR A 239 -7.99 -27.40 46.27
N VAL A 240 -7.58 -26.41 47.05
CA VAL A 240 -7.42 -25.00 46.65
C VAL A 240 -5.93 -24.71 46.54
N ALA A 241 -5.48 -24.26 45.38
CA ALA A 241 -4.18 -23.66 45.19
C ALA A 241 -4.29 -22.13 45.22
N ALA A 242 -3.43 -21.46 45.99
CA ALA A 242 -3.40 -20.01 46.12
C ALA A 242 -1.97 -19.46 46.13
N LEU A 243 -1.72 -18.44 45.30
CA LEU A 243 -0.45 -17.72 45.22
C LEU A 243 -0.47 -16.55 46.22
N VAL A 244 0.29 -16.67 47.31
CA VAL A 244 0.22 -15.78 48.47
C VAL A 244 1.58 -15.13 48.80
N PRO A 245 1.62 -13.90 49.38
CA PRO A 245 2.87 -13.26 49.76
C PRO A 245 3.52 -13.89 51.00
N THR A 246 4.86 -13.93 51.03
CA THR A 246 5.65 -14.60 52.09
C THR A 246 6.05 -13.71 53.27
N THR A 247 5.64 -12.44 53.29
CA THR A 247 5.99 -11.47 54.35
C THR A 247 4.76 -10.71 54.88
N ASP A 248 4.76 -10.30 56.15
CA ASP A 248 3.66 -9.50 56.74
C ASP A 248 3.41 -8.21 55.94
N ALA A 249 4.44 -7.48 55.51
CA ALA A 249 4.27 -6.30 54.65
C ALA A 249 3.54 -6.65 53.33
N GLY A 250 3.84 -7.79 52.72
CA GLY A 250 3.15 -8.27 51.52
C GLY A 250 1.68 -8.66 51.79
N VAL A 251 1.41 -9.39 52.87
CA VAL A 251 0.04 -9.73 53.32
C VAL A 251 -0.76 -8.45 53.56
N ARG A 252 -0.22 -7.49 54.31
CA ARG A 252 -0.86 -6.19 54.57
C ARG A 252 -1.13 -5.42 53.28
N GLY A 253 -0.16 -5.38 52.37
CA GLY A 253 -0.30 -4.75 51.05
C GLY A 253 -1.48 -5.34 50.26
N GLY A 254 -1.53 -6.66 50.11
CA GLY A 254 -2.62 -7.36 49.42
C GLY A 254 -3.99 -7.22 50.10
N LEU A 255 -4.03 -7.18 51.44
CA LEU A 255 -5.24 -6.87 52.23
C LEU A 255 -5.64 -5.38 52.17
N GLY A 256 -4.94 -4.55 51.39
CA GLY A 256 -5.21 -3.12 51.22
C GLY A 256 -4.61 -2.22 52.31
N LEU A 257 -4.13 -2.80 53.41
CA LEU A 257 -3.58 -2.13 54.59
C LEU A 257 -2.22 -1.45 54.32
N THR A 258 -1.68 -0.77 55.34
CA THR A 258 -0.39 -0.07 55.28
C THR A 258 0.54 -0.51 56.42
N GLY A 259 1.84 -0.28 56.22
CA GLY A 259 2.90 -0.70 57.15
C GLY A 259 3.22 -2.19 57.04
N GLY A 260 3.75 -2.75 58.14
CA GLY A 260 4.18 -4.15 58.24
C GLY A 260 5.70 -4.32 58.24
N THR A 261 6.15 -5.57 58.35
CA THR A 261 7.57 -5.93 58.42
C THR A 261 7.98 -6.92 57.31
N LEU A 262 9.28 -7.21 57.21
CA LEU A 262 9.83 -8.25 56.34
C LEU A 262 9.91 -9.63 57.02
N ASP A 263 9.27 -9.79 58.18
CA ASP A 263 9.16 -11.08 58.86
C ASP A 263 8.22 -12.01 58.07
N PRO A 264 8.34 -13.36 58.23
CA PRO A 264 7.49 -14.32 57.54
C PRO A 264 5.99 -14.05 57.75
N ALA A 265 5.21 -14.20 56.68
CA ALA A 265 3.75 -13.99 56.70
C ALA A 265 2.99 -14.89 57.70
N TRP A 266 3.54 -16.08 58.00
CA TRP A 266 3.04 -16.99 59.03
C TRP A 266 4.18 -17.78 59.69
N GLY A 267 3.92 -18.34 60.86
CA GLY A 267 4.83 -19.22 61.60
C GLY A 267 4.18 -19.74 62.90
N PRO A 268 4.93 -20.47 63.76
CA PRO A 268 4.39 -21.19 64.93
C PRO A 268 3.75 -20.37 66.07
N GLY A 269 3.45 -19.10 65.84
CA GLY A 269 2.76 -18.20 66.76
C GLY A 269 1.89 -17.16 66.06
N SER A 270 1.45 -17.45 64.83
CA SER A 270 0.47 -16.66 64.08
C SER A 270 -0.97 -16.92 64.54
N ASP A 271 -1.89 -16.02 64.19
CA ASP A 271 -3.33 -16.24 64.34
C ASP A 271 -3.79 -17.43 63.48
N ASP A 272 -4.74 -18.22 63.99
CA ASP A 272 -5.29 -19.42 63.34
C ASP A 272 -6.83 -19.30 63.28
N PRO A 273 -7.48 -19.32 62.09
CA PRO A 273 -6.88 -19.45 60.76
C PRO A 273 -6.12 -18.20 60.29
N VAL A 274 -5.09 -18.43 59.48
CA VAL A 274 -4.29 -17.35 58.86
C VAL A 274 -5.06 -16.72 57.72
N ARG A 275 -5.04 -15.38 57.64
CA ARG A 275 -5.74 -14.59 56.61
C ARG A 275 -4.77 -14.12 55.52
N LEU A 276 -4.87 -14.70 54.33
CA LEU A 276 -3.91 -14.50 53.23
C LEU A 276 -4.59 -13.92 51.96
N PRO A 277 -4.10 -12.81 51.39
CA PRO A 277 -4.57 -12.35 50.09
C PRO A 277 -3.96 -13.22 48.97
N ALA A 278 -4.80 -13.77 48.09
CA ALA A 278 -4.36 -14.57 46.96
C ALA A 278 -4.23 -13.72 45.69
N PHE A 279 -3.03 -13.63 45.13
CA PHE A 279 -2.75 -12.95 43.85
C PHE A 279 -3.25 -13.74 42.63
N ASP A 280 -3.25 -15.07 42.75
CA ASP A 280 -3.84 -16.03 41.81
C ASP A 280 -4.40 -17.21 42.60
N ARG A 281 -5.40 -17.91 42.06
CA ARG A 281 -6.01 -19.08 42.69
C ARG A 281 -6.68 -20.01 41.69
N TRP A 282 -6.71 -21.30 41.99
CA TRP A 282 -7.57 -22.28 41.31
C TRP A 282 -7.96 -23.42 42.25
N GLU A 283 -8.96 -24.20 41.84
CA GLU A 283 -9.38 -25.44 42.51
C GLU A 283 -9.09 -26.62 41.57
N PHE A 284 -8.75 -27.78 42.14
CA PHE A 284 -8.56 -29.05 41.43
C PHE A 284 -8.87 -30.23 42.36
N THR A 285 -9.04 -31.42 41.81
CA THR A 285 -9.26 -32.67 42.55
C THR A 285 -8.31 -33.74 42.02
N THR A 286 -7.70 -34.50 42.92
CA THR A 286 -6.93 -35.72 42.59
C THR A 286 -7.87 -36.91 42.33
N GLY A 287 -7.42 -37.92 41.59
CA GLY A 287 -8.25 -39.10 41.35
C GLY A 287 -7.50 -40.32 40.81
N PRO A 288 -8.12 -41.52 40.89
CA PRO A 288 -7.46 -42.82 40.79
C PRO A 288 -7.14 -43.28 39.36
N ASP A 289 -7.09 -42.37 38.38
CA ASP A 289 -6.86 -42.70 36.97
C ASP A 289 -5.38 -42.95 36.65
N GLY A 290 -4.52 -43.20 37.65
CA GLY A 290 -3.07 -43.44 37.52
C GLY A 290 -2.25 -42.16 37.29
N ASP A 291 -1.01 -42.32 36.81
CA ASP A 291 -0.19 -41.26 36.21
C ASP A 291 -0.05 -41.46 34.68
N PHE A 292 0.75 -40.65 33.99
CA PHE A 292 1.03 -40.85 32.56
C PHE A 292 1.57 -42.27 32.26
N LYS A 293 2.40 -42.83 33.14
CA LYS A 293 3.08 -44.12 32.97
C LYS A 293 2.12 -45.29 33.14
N GLU A 294 1.27 -45.27 34.17
CA GLU A 294 0.16 -46.23 34.31
C GLU A 294 -0.79 -46.20 33.12
N LEU A 295 -1.21 -45.02 32.69
CA LEU A 295 -2.13 -44.87 31.55
C LEU A 295 -1.46 -45.29 30.22
N ALA A 296 -0.16 -45.07 30.06
CA ALA A 296 0.60 -45.55 28.91
C ALA A 296 0.79 -47.08 28.91
N LEU A 297 0.88 -47.71 30.09
CA LEU A 297 0.95 -49.17 30.24
C LEU A 297 -0.41 -49.88 30.04
N ARG A 298 -1.53 -49.14 30.13
CA ARG A 298 -2.87 -49.67 29.80
C ARG A 298 -3.13 -49.76 28.28
N LEU A 299 -2.40 -48.99 27.47
CA LEU A 299 -2.54 -48.98 26.00
C LEU A 299 -2.19 -50.33 25.37
N GLN A 300 -3.16 -50.95 24.70
CA GLN A 300 -2.95 -52.18 23.95
C GLN A 300 -2.82 -51.91 22.45
N GLY A 301 -1.85 -52.56 21.81
CA GLY A 301 -1.76 -52.58 20.35
C GLY A 301 -2.84 -53.48 19.76
N VAL A 302 -3.69 -52.94 18.89
CA VAL A 302 -4.82 -53.68 18.29
C VAL A 302 -4.87 -53.45 16.78
N VAL A 303 -4.78 -54.52 15.99
CA VAL A 303 -5.04 -54.49 14.54
C VAL A 303 -6.52 -54.16 14.30
N ALA A 304 -6.82 -53.10 13.54
CA ALA A 304 -8.19 -52.70 13.25
C ALA A 304 -8.95 -53.75 12.40
N PRO A 305 -10.05 -54.36 12.88
CA PRO A 305 -10.83 -55.30 12.07
C PRO A 305 -11.33 -54.66 10.76
N TYR A 306 -11.47 -55.47 9.70
CA TYR A 306 -11.95 -55.03 8.37
C TYR A 306 -13.21 -54.14 8.43
N GLN A 307 -14.12 -54.42 9.37
CA GLN A 307 -15.37 -53.67 9.57
C GLN A 307 -15.17 -52.20 9.98
N VAL A 308 -14.01 -51.84 10.55
CA VAL A 308 -13.73 -50.47 11.00
C VAL A 308 -13.57 -49.54 9.79
N GLY A 309 -14.32 -48.42 9.82
CA GLY A 309 -14.37 -47.43 8.75
C GLY A 309 -15.17 -47.83 7.51
N ARG A 310 -15.93 -48.93 7.58
CA ARG A 310 -16.77 -49.40 6.45
C ARG A 310 -18.26 -49.38 6.82
N ARG A 311 -19.10 -48.87 5.93
CA ARG A 311 -20.57 -48.87 6.06
C ARG A 311 -21.21 -49.75 4.99
N PHE A 312 -22.08 -50.66 5.40
CA PHE A 312 -22.90 -51.45 4.48
C PHE A 312 -24.09 -50.62 3.97
N ILE A 313 -24.27 -50.59 2.66
CA ILE A 313 -25.37 -49.91 1.97
C ILE A 313 -26.28 -50.97 1.36
N ASP A 314 -27.57 -50.89 1.66
CA ASP A 314 -28.61 -51.55 0.85
C ASP A 314 -28.92 -50.64 -0.35
N ALA A 315 -28.46 -51.07 -1.53
CA ALA A 315 -28.69 -50.41 -2.81
C ALA A 315 -29.66 -51.21 -3.69
N SER A 316 -30.37 -52.19 -3.12
CA SER A 316 -31.33 -53.04 -3.84
C SER A 316 -32.64 -52.33 -4.19
N ILE A 317 -32.97 -51.24 -3.47
CA ILE A 317 -34.17 -50.43 -3.67
C ILE A 317 -33.78 -48.95 -3.92
N PRO A 318 -33.26 -48.61 -5.11
CA PRO A 318 -32.86 -47.22 -5.43
C PRO A 318 -34.03 -46.22 -5.50
N GLY A 319 -35.27 -46.73 -5.64
CA GLY A 319 -36.47 -45.92 -5.70
C GLY A 319 -36.87 -45.51 -7.12
N ARG A 320 -38.15 -45.15 -7.31
CA ARG A 320 -38.70 -44.81 -8.63
C ARG A 320 -38.06 -43.52 -9.17
N PRO A 321 -37.82 -43.43 -10.50
CA PRO A 321 -38.30 -44.33 -11.56
C PRO A 321 -37.52 -45.63 -11.74
N LEU A 322 -36.32 -45.77 -11.13
CA LEU A 322 -35.50 -46.97 -11.22
C LEU A 322 -36.20 -48.20 -10.65
N ARG A 323 -35.85 -49.38 -11.19
CA ARG A 323 -36.32 -50.67 -10.70
C ARG A 323 -35.60 -51.07 -9.41
N ALA A 324 -36.22 -51.94 -8.63
CA ALA A 324 -35.50 -52.70 -7.61
C ALA A 324 -34.66 -53.82 -8.28
N LEU A 325 -33.61 -54.23 -7.58
CA LEU A 325 -32.81 -55.40 -7.91
C LEU A 325 -33.46 -56.66 -7.28
N ALA A 326 -33.31 -57.81 -7.94
CA ALA A 326 -33.58 -59.11 -7.33
C ALA A 326 -32.51 -59.46 -6.27
N THR A 327 -32.83 -60.40 -5.38
CA THR A 327 -31.98 -60.80 -4.24
C THR A 327 -30.61 -61.35 -4.66
N ASP A 328 -30.49 -61.81 -5.91
CA ASP A 328 -29.34 -62.43 -6.54
C ASP A 328 -28.64 -61.54 -7.59
N GLU A 329 -29.10 -60.31 -7.81
CA GLU A 329 -28.41 -59.35 -8.68
C GLU A 329 -27.21 -58.67 -7.99
N PRO A 330 -26.09 -58.44 -8.70
CA PRO A 330 -24.91 -57.78 -8.14
C PRO A 330 -25.21 -56.31 -7.78
N GLY A 331 -24.44 -55.78 -6.82
CA GLY A 331 -24.58 -54.39 -6.38
C GLY A 331 -25.83 -54.10 -5.53
N GLY A 332 -26.68 -55.07 -5.22
CA GLY A 332 -27.81 -54.89 -4.30
C GLY A 332 -27.38 -54.61 -2.86
N LYS A 333 -26.20 -55.09 -2.46
CA LYS A 333 -25.49 -54.68 -1.24
C LYS A 333 -24.10 -54.20 -1.64
N GLN A 334 -23.69 -53.05 -1.11
CA GLN A 334 -22.40 -52.43 -1.40
C GLN A 334 -21.72 -52.02 -0.09
N VAL A 335 -20.40 -51.83 -0.11
CA VAL A 335 -19.62 -51.35 1.03
C VAL A 335 -19.02 -49.99 0.70
N LEU A 336 -19.24 -49.00 1.55
CA LEU A 336 -18.64 -47.67 1.46
C LEU A 336 -17.51 -47.56 2.49
N ARG A 337 -16.29 -47.29 2.01
CA ARG A 337 -15.14 -46.86 2.82
C ARG A 337 -15.37 -45.40 3.25
N CYS A 338 -15.32 -45.11 4.54
CA CYS A 338 -15.46 -43.76 5.09
C CYS A 338 -14.13 -42.99 5.03
N ALA A 339 -14.04 -41.80 5.65
CA ALA A 339 -12.85 -40.95 5.58
C ALA A 339 -11.57 -41.66 6.05
N LEU A 340 -11.66 -42.45 7.13
CA LEU A 340 -10.65 -43.42 7.54
C LEU A 340 -11.22 -44.84 7.50
N PHE A 341 -10.41 -45.84 7.14
CA PHE A 341 -10.80 -47.25 7.12
C PHE A 341 -9.66 -48.20 7.51
N SER A 342 -10.02 -49.40 7.99
CA SER A 342 -9.03 -50.44 8.33
C SER A 342 -8.30 -50.93 7.06
N PRO A 343 -6.96 -50.99 7.07
CA PRO A 343 -6.18 -51.54 5.97
C PRO A 343 -6.22 -53.07 5.90
N THR A 344 -6.77 -53.77 6.92
CA THR A 344 -6.84 -55.24 6.94
C THR A 344 -7.58 -55.75 5.69
N PRO A 345 -7.00 -56.71 4.95
CA PRO A 345 -7.55 -57.15 3.68
C PRO A 345 -8.91 -57.86 3.85
N PRO A 346 -9.84 -57.66 2.90
CA PRO A 346 -11.11 -58.38 2.88
C PRO A 346 -10.92 -59.89 2.68
N SER A 347 -11.81 -60.69 3.29
CA SER A 347 -12.04 -62.07 2.84
C SER A 347 -12.59 -62.10 1.41
N ALA A 348 -12.53 -63.25 0.72
CA ALA A 348 -13.05 -63.38 -0.65
C ALA A 348 -14.54 -62.97 -0.79
N GLU A 349 -15.37 -63.22 0.23
CA GLU A 349 -16.77 -62.78 0.25
C GLU A 349 -16.91 -61.28 0.48
N GLN A 350 -16.06 -60.70 1.33
CA GLN A 350 -16.02 -59.26 1.60
C GLN A 350 -15.52 -58.46 0.40
N ALA A 351 -14.52 -58.98 -0.33
CA ALA A 351 -13.97 -58.36 -1.54
C ALA A 351 -15.01 -58.27 -2.65
N VAL A 352 -15.83 -59.32 -2.83
CA VAL A 352 -16.98 -59.32 -3.75
C VAL A 352 -18.03 -58.28 -3.34
N ALA A 353 -18.29 -58.08 -2.04
CA ALA A 353 -19.23 -57.06 -1.56
C ALA A 353 -18.68 -55.62 -1.62
N GLU A 354 -17.35 -55.45 -1.54
CA GLU A 354 -16.67 -54.16 -1.64
C GLU A 354 -16.45 -53.72 -3.10
N THR A 355 -16.37 -54.67 -4.04
CA THR A 355 -16.30 -54.42 -5.49
C THR A 355 -17.65 -54.52 -6.22
N ALA A 356 -18.76 -54.68 -5.49
CA ALA A 356 -20.09 -54.90 -6.05
C ALA A 356 -20.69 -53.65 -6.73
N THR A 357 -20.56 -53.53 -8.05
CA THR A 357 -21.26 -52.53 -8.87
C THR A 357 -22.70 -52.96 -9.19
N TRP A 358 -23.56 -52.00 -9.54
CA TRP A 358 -24.86 -52.28 -10.14
C TRP A 358 -24.69 -52.85 -11.57
N PRO A 359 -25.66 -53.62 -12.09
CA PRO A 359 -25.63 -54.08 -13.48
C PRO A 359 -25.70 -52.89 -14.45
N ASP A 360 -24.92 -52.93 -15.53
CA ASP A 360 -24.75 -51.83 -16.51
C ASP A 360 -26.08 -51.19 -16.94
N ALA A 361 -27.10 -52.01 -17.18
CA ALA A 361 -28.43 -51.55 -17.60
C ALA A 361 -29.13 -50.65 -16.56
N LEU A 362 -28.90 -50.88 -15.26
CA LEU A 362 -29.43 -50.03 -14.19
C LEU A 362 -28.61 -48.74 -14.03
N THR A 363 -27.30 -48.80 -14.30
CA THR A 363 -26.45 -47.60 -14.40
C THR A 363 -26.87 -46.74 -15.59
N GLU A 364 -27.20 -47.33 -16.74
CA GLU A 364 -27.80 -46.61 -17.88
C GLU A 364 -29.18 -46.04 -17.55
N ASP A 365 -30.08 -46.80 -16.89
CA ASP A 365 -31.37 -46.28 -16.41
C ASP A 365 -31.18 -45.02 -15.53
N LEU A 366 -30.17 -45.02 -14.63
CA LEU A 366 -29.81 -43.85 -13.82
C LEU A 366 -29.24 -42.70 -14.68
N ARG A 367 -28.37 -42.99 -15.65
CA ARG A 367 -27.79 -41.99 -16.56
C ARG A 367 -28.88 -41.31 -17.38
N GLU A 368 -29.83 -42.06 -17.95
CA GLU A 368 -30.96 -41.49 -18.71
C GLU A 368 -31.83 -40.56 -17.84
N GLU A 369 -32.12 -40.94 -16.60
CA GLU A 369 -32.96 -40.15 -15.68
C GLU A 369 -32.25 -38.89 -15.13
N LEU A 370 -30.92 -38.95 -14.95
CA LEU A 370 -30.10 -37.77 -14.65
C LEU A 370 -30.04 -36.79 -15.83
N ASP A 371 -29.92 -37.32 -17.05
CA ASP A 371 -29.79 -36.51 -18.28
C ASP A 371 -31.14 -35.97 -18.80
N ARG A 372 -32.26 -36.63 -18.47
CA ARG A 372 -33.61 -36.30 -18.94
C ARG A 372 -33.97 -34.81 -18.85
N PRO A 373 -33.72 -34.07 -17.76
CA PRO A 373 -33.95 -32.62 -17.72
C PRO A 373 -33.21 -31.87 -18.83
N GLY A 374 -31.92 -32.17 -19.01
CA GLY A 374 -31.08 -31.56 -20.05
C GLY A 374 -31.42 -32.04 -21.48
N VAL A 375 -32.10 -33.17 -21.64
CA VAL A 375 -32.70 -33.59 -22.92
C VAL A 375 -33.95 -32.74 -23.23
N ILE A 376 -34.85 -32.55 -22.25
CA ILE A 376 -36.08 -31.76 -22.43
C ILE A 376 -35.75 -30.29 -22.72
N GLU A 377 -34.79 -29.69 -21.99
CA GLU A 377 -34.31 -28.31 -22.23
C GLU A 377 -33.79 -28.13 -23.67
N ARG A 378 -33.02 -29.10 -24.19
CA ARG A 378 -32.49 -29.06 -25.56
C ARG A 378 -33.57 -29.29 -26.62
N ALA A 379 -34.51 -30.20 -26.36
CA ALA A 379 -35.62 -30.48 -27.28
C ALA A 379 -36.50 -29.23 -27.49
N ALA A 380 -36.84 -28.52 -26.40
CA ALA A 380 -37.60 -27.28 -26.47
C ALA A 380 -36.89 -26.20 -27.32
N ALA A 381 -35.56 -26.14 -27.31
CA ALA A 381 -34.76 -25.16 -28.04
C ALA A 381 -34.45 -25.54 -29.52
N GLY A 382 -34.83 -26.74 -29.96
CA GLY A 382 -34.43 -27.29 -31.27
C GLY A 382 -35.32 -26.85 -32.44
N ASP A 383 -36.62 -26.67 -32.21
CA ASP A 383 -37.57 -26.32 -33.26
C ASP A 383 -37.62 -24.81 -33.53
N GLY A 384 -37.85 -24.43 -34.80
CA GLY A 384 -37.93 -23.03 -35.23
C GLY A 384 -39.16 -22.25 -34.78
N GLN A 385 -40.06 -22.90 -34.02
CA GLN A 385 -41.14 -22.25 -33.29
C GLN A 385 -40.57 -21.64 -32.00
N ALA A 386 -41.08 -20.47 -31.58
CA ALA A 386 -40.69 -19.94 -30.27
C ALA A 386 -41.03 -20.97 -29.18
N PRO A 387 -40.07 -21.36 -28.31
CA PRO A 387 -40.22 -22.52 -27.45
C PRO A 387 -41.44 -22.39 -26.56
N ALA A 388 -42.28 -23.42 -26.57
CA ALA A 388 -43.21 -23.70 -25.48
C ALA A 388 -42.38 -24.21 -24.28
N ILE A 389 -41.62 -23.30 -23.67
CA ILE A 389 -41.02 -23.52 -22.36
C ILE A 389 -42.18 -23.91 -21.44
N PRO A 390 -42.14 -25.06 -20.74
CA PRO A 390 -43.22 -25.42 -19.83
C PRO A 390 -43.43 -24.32 -18.78
N ASP A 391 -44.67 -24.00 -18.45
CA ASP A 391 -45.02 -22.99 -17.42
C ASP A 391 -44.50 -23.34 -16.01
N LEU A 392 -43.93 -24.55 -15.85
CA LEU A 392 -43.33 -25.07 -14.62
C LEU A 392 -41.84 -25.41 -14.87
N PRO A 393 -40.95 -25.17 -13.90
CA PRO A 393 -39.54 -25.53 -14.02
C PRO A 393 -39.36 -27.05 -14.14
N ILE A 394 -38.44 -27.47 -15.01
CA ILE A 394 -38.08 -28.89 -15.17
C ILE A 394 -37.23 -29.30 -13.97
N VAL A 395 -37.80 -30.09 -13.07
CA VAL A 395 -37.10 -30.65 -11.90
C VAL A 395 -36.79 -32.13 -12.16
N GLY A 396 -35.57 -32.56 -11.82
CA GLY A 396 -35.12 -33.94 -11.89
C GLY A 396 -34.04 -34.24 -10.85
N PRO A 397 -33.46 -35.45 -10.84
CA PRO A 397 -32.41 -35.83 -9.91
C PRO A 397 -31.16 -34.95 -10.06
N ARG A 398 -30.44 -34.73 -8.95
CA ARG A 398 -29.24 -33.89 -8.92
C ARG A 398 -28.06 -34.55 -9.64
N ILE A 399 -27.45 -33.83 -10.56
CA ILE A 399 -26.08 -34.10 -11.04
C ILE A 399 -25.14 -33.23 -10.22
N TYR A 400 -24.28 -33.83 -9.39
CA TYR A 400 -23.28 -33.12 -8.62
C TYR A 400 -22.16 -32.58 -9.53
N ALA A 401 -21.64 -31.39 -9.20
CA ALA A 401 -20.56 -30.70 -9.90
C ALA A 401 -20.87 -30.31 -11.37
N LYS A 402 -22.14 -30.36 -11.78
CA LYS A 402 -22.62 -30.08 -13.16
C LYS A 402 -22.07 -28.76 -13.73
N LEU A 403 -21.90 -27.76 -12.86
CA LEU A 403 -21.55 -26.39 -13.23
C LEU A 403 -20.04 -26.16 -13.23
N GLN A 404 -19.33 -26.72 -12.26
CA GLN A 404 -17.88 -26.79 -12.21
C GLN A 404 -17.38 -27.49 -13.47
N ARG A 405 -17.86 -28.71 -13.72
CA ARG A 405 -17.58 -29.50 -14.94
C ARG A 405 -18.04 -28.79 -16.22
N GLY A 406 -19.14 -28.03 -16.16
CA GLY A 406 -19.65 -27.23 -17.27
C GLY A 406 -20.36 -28.03 -18.37
N VAL A 407 -20.91 -29.20 -18.02
CA VAL A 407 -21.66 -30.08 -18.92
C VAL A 407 -23.10 -30.23 -18.44
N ALA A 408 -24.05 -30.42 -19.36
CA ALA A 408 -25.47 -30.55 -18.98
C ALA A 408 -25.86 -31.97 -18.53
N SER A 409 -25.01 -32.96 -18.82
CA SER A 409 -25.29 -34.40 -18.87
C SER A 409 -24.08 -35.24 -18.45
N VAL A 410 -24.31 -36.46 -17.95
CA VAL A 410 -23.29 -37.39 -17.42
C VAL A 410 -22.64 -38.21 -18.54
N ALA A 411 -21.91 -37.50 -19.41
CA ALA A 411 -21.15 -38.10 -20.50
C ALA A 411 -19.73 -38.48 -20.05
N GLY A 412 -19.50 -39.77 -19.85
CA GLY A 412 -18.22 -40.37 -19.46
C GLY A 412 -18.38 -41.86 -19.16
N ASP A 413 -17.25 -42.56 -19.17
CA ASP A 413 -17.09 -43.90 -18.61
C ASP A 413 -16.91 -43.76 -17.09
N GLU A 414 -17.65 -44.51 -16.29
CA GLU A 414 -17.58 -44.42 -14.82
C GLU A 414 -16.30 -45.03 -14.25
N ASP A 415 -15.61 -45.88 -15.02
CA ASP A 415 -14.31 -46.46 -14.64
C ASP A 415 -13.11 -45.63 -15.13
N ALA A 416 -13.33 -44.42 -15.67
CA ALA A 416 -12.26 -43.54 -16.15
C ALA A 416 -12.44 -42.03 -15.84
N ASP A 417 -13.64 -41.57 -15.49
CA ASP A 417 -13.95 -40.14 -15.36
C ASP A 417 -14.71 -39.85 -14.05
N TRP A 418 -14.05 -39.17 -13.11
CA TRP A 418 -14.59 -38.81 -11.79
C TRP A 418 -16.00 -38.23 -11.83
N PHE A 419 -16.35 -37.50 -12.90
CA PHE A 419 -17.65 -36.86 -13.02
C PHE A 419 -18.78 -37.85 -13.33
N ALA A 420 -18.46 -38.95 -14.02
CA ALA A 420 -19.37 -40.07 -14.22
C ALA A 420 -19.42 -40.93 -12.95
N GLU A 421 -18.26 -41.32 -12.42
CA GLU A 421 -18.07 -42.10 -11.19
C GLU A 421 -18.88 -41.52 -10.00
N LEU A 422 -18.70 -40.23 -9.71
CA LEU A 422 -19.40 -39.46 -8.67
C LEU A 422 -20.92 -39.42 -8.84
N ASN A 423 -21.40 -39.53 -10.08
CA ASN A 423 -22.82 -39.37 -10.42
C ASN A 423 -23.52 -40.68 -10.76
N LEU A 424 -22.82 -41.80 -10.88
CA LEU A 424 -23.39 -43.09 -11.27
C LEU A 424 -23.20 -44.15 -10.18
N ARG A 425 -22.02 -44.24 -9.55
CA ARG A 425 -21.79 -45.17 -8.44
C ARG A 425 -22.57 -44.73 -7.18
N PRO A 426 -23.40 -45.60 -6.56
CA PRO A 426 -24.22 -45.22 -5.41
C PRO A 426 -23.43 -44.70 -4.21
N ALA A 427 -22.29 -45.33 -3.90
CA ALA A 427 -21.43 -44.92 -2.79
C ALA A 427 -20.93 -43.48 -2.95
N ALA A 428 -20.33 -43.13 -4.09
CA ALA A 428 -19.83 -41.77 -4.35
C ALA A 428 -20.96 -40.72 -4.37
N ARG A 429 -22.15 -41.05 -4.91
CA ARG A 429 -23.35 -40.20 -4.83
C ARG A 429 -23.80 -39.93 -3.39
N ILE A 430 -23.65 -40.91 -2.50
CA ILE A 430 -23.98 -40.78 -1.06
C ILE A 430 -22.98 -39.86 -0.36
N VAL A 431 -21.68 -39.97 -0.63
CA VAL A 431 -20.65 -39.09 -0.07
C VAL A 431 -20.81 -37.63 -0.55
N ALA A 432 -21.12 -37.41 -1.84
CA ALA A 432 -21.46 -36.09 -2.35
C ALA A 432 -22.74 -35.49 -1.70
N GLY A 433 -23.72 -36.35 -1.42
CA GLY A 433 -24.93 -35.99 -0.67
C GLY A 433 -24.68 -35.71 0.82
N LEU A 434 -23.64 -36.30 1.41
CA LEU A 434 -23.20 -36.01 2.77
C LEU A 434 -22.55 -34.62 2.85
N GLY A 435 -21.65 -34.29 1.93
CA GLY A 435 -21.09 -32.94 1.80
C GLY A 435 -22.18 -31.87 1.58
N THR A 436 -23.21 -32.20 0.80
CA THR A 436 -24.41 -31.36 0.65
C THR A 436 -25.12 -31.10 2.00
N ARG A 437 -25.33 -32.13 2.83
CA ARG A 437 -25.98 -31.97 4.14
C ARG A 437 -25.16 -31.16 5.15
N VAL A 438 -23.83 -31.28 5.10
CA VAL A 438 -22.92 -30.47 5.94
C VAL A 438 -23.05 -28.98 5.62
N VAL A 439 -23.16 -28.61 4.33
CA VAL A 439 -23.44 -27.21 3.95
C VAL A 439 -24.81 -26.75 4.44
N GLN A 440 -25.84 -27.58 4.31
CA GLN A 440 -27.21 -27.24 4.73
C GLN A 440 -27.31 -27.02 6.25
N LYS A 441 -26.50 -27.75 7.04
CA LYS A 441 -26.38 -27.53 8.49
C LYS A 441 -25.67 -26.19 8.80
N ASP A 442 -24.51 -25.95 8.19
CA ASP A 442 -23.66 -24.79 8.49
C ASP A 442 -23.99 -23.55 7.60
N GLN A 443 -25.16 -23.50 6.98
CA GLN A 443 -25.49 -22.53 5.91
C GLN A 443 -25.37 -21.05 6.34
N GLU A 444 -25.85 -20.66 7.53
CA GLU A 444 -25.80 -19.26 7.96
C GLU A 444 -24.36 -18.82 8.34
N PRO A 445 -23.56 -19.58 9.14
CA PRO A 445 -22.15 -19.27 9.36
C PRO A 445 -21.32 -19.19 8.07
N LEU A 446 -21.52 -20.12 7.13
CA LEU A 446 -20.81 -20.13 5.85
C LEU A 446 -21.18 -18.90 5.00
N MET A 447 -22.47 -18.57 4.90
CA MET A 447 -22.92 -17.39 4.16
C MET A 447 -22.46 -16.07 4.79
N GLN A 448 -22.53 -15.94 6.12
CA GLN A 448 -22.00 -14.76 6.83
C GLN A 448 -20.50 -14.56 6.54
N SER A 449 -19.73 -15.65 6.57
CA SER A 449 -18.29 -15.64 6.28
C SER A 449 -17.99 -15.32 4.81
N ALA A 450 -18.79 -15.80 3.87
CA ALA A 450 -18.67 -15.46 2.45
C ALA A 450 -18.94 -13.96 2.19
N TRP A 451 -19.99 -13.39 2.78
CA TRP A 451 -20.28 -11.94 2.64
C TRP A 451 -19.16 -11.07 3.23
N ALA A 452 -18.54 -11.49 4.33
CA ALA A 452 -17.39 -10.78 4.92
C ALA A 452 -16.18 -10.70 3.98
N GLN A 453 -15.99 -11.68 3.08
CA GLN A 453 -14.91 -11.68 2.08
C GLN A 453 -15.20 -10.80 0.85
N LEU A 454 -16.46 -10.45 0.58
CA LEU A 454 -16.85 -9.83 -0.69
C LEU A 454 -16.40 -8.36 -0.83
N GLY A 455 -16.36 -7.61 0.28
CA GLY A 455 -15.69 -6.30 0.39
C GLY A 455 -15.90 -5.34 -0.79
N GLU A 456 -14.82 -4.91 -1.45
CA GLU A 456 -14.86 -3.96 -2.58
C GLU A 456 -15.55 -4.52 -3.85
N VAL A 457 -15.75 -5.83 -3.96
CA VAL A 457 -16.31 -6.47 -5.18
C VAL A 457 -17.76 -6.04 -5.42
N GLU A 458 -18.55 -5.77 -4.38
CA GLU A 458 -19.89 -5.18 -4.55
C GLU A 458 -19.82 -3.78 -5.20
N ALA A 459 -18.91 -2.93 -4.73
CA ALA A 459 -18.76 -1.57 -5.25
C ALA A 459 -18.28 -1.60 -6.71
N ALA A 460 -17.34 -2.50 -7.03
CA ALA A 460 -16.91 -2.77 -8.39
C ALA A 460 -18.06 -3.28 -9.27
N ASN A 461 -18.83 -4.27 -8.82
CA ASN A 461 -19.97 -4.82 -9.56
C ASN A 461 -21.10 -3.80 -9.76
N ARG A 462 -21.33 -2.91 -8.79
CA ARG A 462 -22.27 -1.78 -8.93
C ARG A 462 -21.80 -0.77 -9.98
N ALA A 463 -20.50 -0.47 -10.02
CA ALA A 463 -19.91 0.38 -11.06
C ALA A 463 -19.98 -0.30 -12.45
N ILE A 464 -19.74 -1.61 -12.52
CA ILE A 464 -19.88 -2.43 -13.73
C ILE A 464 -21.32 -2.42 -14.26
N ALA A 465 -22.32 -2.67 -13.41
CA ALA A 465 -23.73 -2.68 -13.83
C ALA A 465 -24.20 -1.31 -14.36
N LEU A 466 -23.79 -0.22 -13.71
CA LEU A 466 -24.03 1.15 -14.19
C LEU A 466 -23.33 1.42 -15.52
N ALA A 467 -22.15 0.85 -15.75
CA ALA A 467 -21.43 0.95 -17.02
C ALA A 467 -22.05 0.10 -18.14
N GLN A 468 -22.55 -1.11 -17.85
CA GLN A 468 -23.32 -1.92 -18.81
C GLN A 468 -24.57 -1.17 -19.27
N LEU A 469 -25.32 -0.59 -18.33
CA LEU A 469 -26.48 0.26 -18.63
C LEU A 469 -26.08 1.49 -19.46
N ALA A 470 -24.96 2.15 -19.11
CA ALA A 470 -24.44 3.27 -19.86
C ALA A 470 -24.01 2.88 -21.29
N GLU A 471 -23.35 1.73 -21.49
CA GLU A 471 -22.94 1.22 -22.80
C GLU A 471 -24.16 0.88 -23.66
N LEU A 472 -25.19 0.23 -23.11
CA LEU A 472 -26.42 -0.09 -23.82
C LEU A 472 -27.18 1.18 -24.25
N LEU A 473 -27.38 2.13 -23.34
CA LEU A 473 -28.05 3.42 -23.63
C LEU A 473 -27.24 4.25 -24.63
N ALA A 474 -25.92 4.35 -24.43
CA ALA A 474 -25.03 5.08 -25.32
C ALA A 474 -24.93 4.41 -26.69
N SER A 475 -25.02 3.07 -26.81
CA SER A 475 -25.05 2.36 -28.10
C SER A 475 -26.30 2.68 -28.91
N ARG A 476 -27.47 2.72 -28.24
CA ARG A 476 -28.73 3.14 -28.87
C ARG A 476 -28.73 4.62 -29.27
N LEU A 477 -27.99 5.48 -28.57
CA LEU A 477 -27.75 6.87 -28.97
C LEU A 477 -26.74 6.97 -30.11
N HIS A 478 -25.64 6.22 -30.04
CA HIS A 478 -24.55 6.22 -31.01
C HIS A 478 -25.04 5.83 -32.40
N ALA A 479 -25.89 4.80 -32.52
CA ALA A 479 -26.53 4.43 -33.80
C ALA A 479 -27.36 5.56 -34.44
N ARG A 480 -27.80 6.57 -33.68
CA ARG A 480 -28.46 7.79 -34.19
C ARG A 480 -27.48 8.93 -34.46
N VAL A 481 -26.27 8.86 -33.92
CA VAL A 481 -25.18 9.83 -34.09
C VAL A 481 -24.32 9.48 -35.30
N ASP A 482 -24.12 8.20 -35.59
CA ASP A 482 -23.37 7.73 -36.77
C ASP A 482 -24.05 8.12 -38.09
N ALA A 483 -25.38 8.14 -38.11
CA ALA A 483 -26.19 8.67 -39.22
C ALA A 483 -26.10 10.21 -39.41
N LEU A 484 -25.30 10.93 -38.62
CA LEU A 484 -25.14 12.39 -38.75
C LEU A 484 -23.98 12.76 -39.69
N ALA A 485 -24.26 13.68 -40.60
CA ALA A 485 -23.22 14.40 -41.33
C ALA A 485 -22.29 15.17 -40.38
N ILE A 486 -21.03 15.33 -40.79
CA ILE A 486 -19.94 15.89 -39.97
C ILE A 486 -20.26 17.29 -39.38
N ASP A 487 -21.11 18.09 -40.04
CA ASP A 487 -21.57 19.39 -39.52
C ASP A 487 -22.39 19.27 -38.22
N ARG A 488 -23.20 18.21 -38.09
CA ARG A 488 -23.99 17.91 -36.90
C ARG A 488 -23.19 17.10 -35.90
N LEU A 489 -22.37 16.17 -36.38
CA LEU A 489 -21.51 15.34 -35.54
C LEU A 489 -20.60 16.21 -34.64
N VAL A 490 -19.92 17.22 -35.20
CA VAL A 490 -19.09 18.17 -34.43
C VAL A 490 -19.92 19.06 -33.48
N GLN A 491 -21.16 19.40 -33.84
CA GLN A 491 -22.09 20.17 -32.99
C GLN A 491 -22.71 19.36 -31.84
N VAL A 492 -22.79 18.03 -31.99
CA VAL A 492 -23.23 17.09 -30.94
C VAL A 492 -22.05 16.72 -30.03
N ALA A 493 -20.88 16.48 -30.61
CA ALA A 493 -19.62 16.20 -29.92
C ALA A 493 -19.07 17.40 -29.11
N ALA A 494 -19.54 18.63 -29.39
CA ALA A 494 -19.02 19.86 -28.80
C ALA A 494 -18.82 19.85 -27.26
N PRO A 495 -19.75 19.36 -26.41
CA PRO A 495 -19.56 19.32 -24.96
C PRO A 495 -18.44 18.36 -24.51
N MET A 496 -18.09 17.38 -25.34
CA MET A 496 -17.03 16.40 -25.10
C MET A 496 -15.75 16.70 -25.89
N SER A 497 -15.69 17.81 -26.64
CA SER A 497 -14.58 18.12 -27.55
C SER A 497 -13.21 18.28 -26.88
N THR A 498 -13.17 18.51 -25.56
CA THR A 498 -11.92 18.52 -24.77
C THR A 498 -11.47 17.13 -24.29
N ARG A 499 -12.31 16.09 -24.47
CA ARG A 499 -12.03 14.69 -24.10
C ARG A 499 -11.91 13.75 -25.29
N ILE A 500 -12.53 14.11 -26.42
CA ILE A 500 -12.39 13.37 -27.69
C ILE A 500 -10.99 13.62 -28.25
N THR A 501 -10.16 12.60 -28.24
CA THR A 501 -8.82 12.59 -28.83
C THR A 501 -8.91 12.18 -30.30
N LEU A 502 -8.26 12.95 -31.20
CA LEU A 502 -8.24 12.67 -32.64
C LEU A 502 -6.92 12.04 -33.10
N ALA A 503 -5.82 12.43 -32.45
CA ALA A 503 -4.50 11.82 -32.57
C ALA A 503 -3.74 12.04 -31.24
N ALA A 504 -2.61 11.36 -31.04
CA ALA A 504 -1.81 11.46 -29.81
C ALA A 504 -1.60 12.92 -29.37
N GLY A 505 -1.93 13.21 -28.10
CA GLY A 505 -1.82 14.55 -27.52
C GLY A 505 -2.77 15.64 -28.07
N THR A 506 -3.70 15.33 -28.99
CA THR A 506 -4.55 16.35 -29.64
C THR A 506 -6.04 16.04 -29.61
N THR A 507 -6.80 16.93 -28.97
CA THR A 507 -8.25 16.82 -28.80
C THR A 507 -9.03 17.53 -29.90
N LEU A 508 -10.31 17.19 -30.07
CA LEU A 508 -11.22 17.85 -31.02
C LEU A 508 -11.30 19.37 -30.80
N SER A 509 -11.23 19.86 -29.56
CA SER A 509 -11.13 21.31 -29.32
C SER A 509 -9.81 21.85 -29.83
N ALA A 510 -8.67 21.29 -29.39
CA ALA A 510 -7.34 21.74 -29.82
C ALA A 510 -7.11 21.63 -31.34
N ALA A 511 -7.83 20.76 -32.03
CA ALA A 511 -7.83 20.67 -33.49
C ALA A 511 -8.69 21.78 -34.14
N VAL A 512 -9.91 22.03 -33.65
CA VAL A 512 -10.75 23.17 -34.10
C VAL A 512 -10.04 24.50 -33.85
N ASP A 513 -9.48 24.69 -32.65
CA ASP A 513 -8.95 25.98 -32.19
C ASP A 513 -7.65 26.39 -32.92
N ARG A 514 -6.95 25.42 -33.53
CA ARG A 514 -5.82 25.63 -34.47
C ARG A 514 -6.23 25.79 -35.93
N SER A 515 -7.45 25.41 -36.31
CA SER A 515 -7.93 25.42 -37.71
C SER A 515 -8.52 26.76 -38.15
N ALA A 516 -8.91 26.84 -39.42
CA ALA A 516 -9.76 27.88 -40.00
C ALA A 516 -11.26 27.75 -39.64
N THR A 517 -11.67 26.68 -38.95
CA THR A 517 -13.03 26.52 -38.43
C THR A 517 -13.13 27.16 -37.04
N PRO A 518 -13.98 28.18 -36.82
CA PRO A 518 -13.95 28.98 -35.61
C PRO A 518 -14.68 28.26 -34.47
N ALA A 519 -14.20 28.41 -33.24
CA ALA A 519 -14.77 27.72 -32.07
C ALA A 519 -16.26 28.00 -31.84
N THR A 520 -16.79 29.11 -32.35
CA THR A 520 -18.22 29.46 -32.33
C THR A 520 -19.11 28.43 -33.05
N VAL A 521 -18.60 27.71 -34.06
CA VAL A 521 -19.31 26.63 -34.77
C VAL A 521 -19.73 25.48 -33.84
N LYS A 522 -18.94 25.21 -32.78
CA LYS A 522 -19.24 24.21 -31.74
C LYS A 522 -20.43 24.63 -30.86
N LEU A 523 -20.81 25.92 -30.83
CA LEU A 523 -21.75 26.44 -29.83
C LEU A 523 -23.22 26.23 -30.19
N GLY A 524 -24.01 25.86 -29.17
CA GLY A 524 -25.47 25.72 -29.31
C GLY A 524 -26.18 27.01 -29.75
N ALA A 525 -25.62 28.19 -29.48
CA ALA A 525 -26.13 29.47 -29.98
C ALA A 525 -26.02 29.56 -31.52
N PHE A 526 -24.85 29.23 -32.08
CA PHE A 526 -24.63 29.19 -33.52
C PHE A 526 -25.58 28.18 -34.19
N ARG A 527 -25.76 26.98 -33.59
CA ARG A 527 -26.73 25.98 -34.07
C ARG A 527 -28.18 26.51 -34.07
N ARG A 528 -28.61 27.25 -33.04
CA ARG A 528 -29.96 27.85 -32.96
C ARG A 528 -30.20 28.92 -34.02
N VAL A 529 -29.18 29.70 -34.36
CA VAL A 529 -29.20 30.73 -35.40
C VAL A 529 -29.21 30.13 -36.81
N THR A 530 -28.38 29.12 -37.07
CA THR A 530 -28.13 28.54 -38.41
C THR A 530 -29.06 27.39 -38.79
N ARG A 531 -29.92 26.89 -37.88
CA ARG A 531 -30.82 25.77 -38.20
C ARG A 531 -31.74 26.06 -39.40
N PRO A 532 -31.98 25.07 -40.29
CA PRO A 532 -33.12 25.11 -41.20
C PRO A 532 -34.41 25.45 -40.44
N GLY A 533 -35.24 26.33 -40.99
CA GLY A 533 -36.45 26.82 -40.31
C GLY A 533 -36.22 27.78 -39.12
N GLY A 534 -34.98 28.20 -38.83
CA GLY A 534 -34.69 29.26 -37.85
C GLY A 534 -35.27 30.62 -38.30
N PRO A 535 -35.58 31.56 -37.38
CA PRO A 535 -36.21 32.85 -37.73
C PRO A 535 -35.37 33.72 -38.68
N LEU A 536 -34.03 33.64 -38.57
CA LEU A 536 -33.11 34.34 -39.46
C LEU A 536 -33.02 33.64 -40.83
N VAL A 537 -32.85 32.31 -40.84
CA VAL A 537 -32.80 31.52 -42.08
C VAL A 537 -34.10 31.64 -42.88
N ARG A 538 -35.27 31.65 -42.23
CA ARG A 538 -36.58 31.87 -42.88
C ARG A 538 -36.73 33.24 -43.56
N ARG A 539 -35.92 34.23 -43.20
CA ARG A 539 -35.89 35.58 -43.80
C ARG A 539 -34.78 35.76 -44.83
N ALA A 540 -33.90 34.77 -45.00
CA ALA A 540 -32.87 34.77 -46.04
C ALA A 540 -33.45 34.32 -47.39
N ASP A 541 -32.72 34.59 -48.48
CA ASP A 541 -33.07 34.16 -49.83
C ASP A 541 -33.08 32.64 -50.01
N VAL A 542 -33.74 32.14 -51.07
CA VAL A 542 -33.91 30.71 -51.34
C VAL A 542 -32.57 29.96 -51.50
N ALA A 543 -31.53 30.59 -52.06
CA ALA A 543 -30.22 29.95 -52.19
C ALA A 543 -29.50 29.86 -50.83
N THR A 544 -29.64 30.85 -49.96
CA THR A 544 -29.13 30.81 -48.58
C THR A 544 -29.93 29.84 -47.69
N GLN A 545 -31.26 29.75 -47.87
CA GLN A 545 -32.08 28.72 -47.22
C GLN A 545 -31.61 27.29 -47.59
N ARG A 546 -31.39 27.03 -48.89
CA ARG A 546 -30.82 25.75 -49.38
C ARG A 546 -29.41 25.47 -48.84
N ARG A 547 -28.62 26.52 -48.60
CA ARG A 547 -27.25 26.41 -48.04
C ARG A 547 -27.19 26.34 -46.51
N ALA A 548 -28.27 26.68 -45.78
CA ALA A 548 -28.29 26.73 -44.31
C ALA A 548 -27.92 25.39 -43.64
N GLY A 549 -28.33 24.27 -44.26
CA GLY A 549 -27.96 22.92 -43.82
C GLY A 549 -26.50 22.52 -44.06
N ARG A 550 -25.71 23.34 -44.77
CA ARG A 550 -24.30 23.10 -45.14
C ARG A 550 -23.41 24.33 -44.85
N LEU A 551 -23.71 25.06 -43.78
CA LEU A 551 -22.93 26.24 -43.38
C LEU A 551 -21.61 25.90 -42.69
N VAL A 552 -21.55 24.75 -42.00
CA VAL A 552 -20.41 24.32 -41.17
C VAL A 552 -19.46 23.38 -41.92
N ALA A 553 -20.01 22.52 -42.76
CA ALA A 553 -19.26 21.60 -43.60
C ALA A 553 -19.90 21.50 -44.99
N ASP A 554 -19.12 21.06 -45.97
CA ASP A 554 -19.59 20.58 -47.26
C ASP A 554 -18.99 19.20 -47.57
N ALA A 555 -19.08 18.74 -48.82
CA ALA A 555 -18.63 17.41 -49.23
C ALA A 555 -17.11 17.19 -49.09
N THR A 556 -16.32 18.26 -48.89
CA THR A 556 -14.86 18.18 -48.71
C THR A 556 -14.40 18.22 -47.25
N GLY A 557 -15.31 18.46 -46.30
CA GLY A 557 -15.01 18.56 -44.87
C GLY A 557 -15.53 19.85 -44.24
N LEU A 558 -14.96 20.23 -43.09
CA LEU A 558 -15.33 21.45 -42.37
C LEU A 558 -14.88 22.69 -43.14
N ARG A 559 -15.71 23.74 -43.06
CA ARG A 559 -15.49 24.97 -43.80
C ARG A 559 -14.45 25.88 -43.15
N ASP A 560 -13.77 26.58 -44.04
CA ASP A 560 -12.98 27.77 -43.77
C ASP A 560 -13.96 28.94 -43.54
N PHE A 561 -13.79 29.66 -42.42
CA PHE A 561 -14.52 30.91 -42.13
C PHE A 561 -13.57 32.11 -42.05
N THR A 562 -12.29 31.94 -42.39
CA THR A 562 -11.39 33.07 -42.57
C THR A 562 -11.88 33.91 -43.76
N ARG A 563 -11.67 35.22 -43.67
CA ARG A 563 -12.08 36.16 -44.71
C ARG A 563 -10.85 36.93 -45.14
N VAL A 564 -10.42 36.74 -46.39
CA VAL A 564 -9.31 37.50 -46.96
C VAL A 564 -9.63 38.99 -46.86
N TYR A 565 -8.66 39.76 -46.36
CA TYR A 565 -8.82 41.20 -46.14
C TYR A 565 -8.92 41.95 -47.47
N ALA A 566 -9.70 43.02 -47.50
CA ALA A 566 -9.83 43.92 -48.64
C ALA A 566 -9.64 45.38 -48.17
N ASN A 567 -8.99 46.20 -48.99
CA ASN A 567 -8.53 47.54 -48.64
C ASN A 567 -9.70 48.45 -48.19
N PRO A 568 -9.61 49.19 -47.08
CA PRO A 568 -10.78 49.79 -46.43
C PRO A 568 -11.33 51.02 -47.18
N GLU A 569 -10.54 51.64 -48.06
CA GLU A 569 -10.93 52.81 -48.87
C GLU A 569 -11.66 52.44 -50.17
N GLY A 570 -11.69 51.16 -50.56
CA GLY A 570 -12.50 50.65 -51.68
C GLY A 570 -12.09 51.06 -53.11
N VAL A 571 -11.26 52.09 -53.30
CA VAL A 571 -10.80 52.55 -54.63
C VAL A 571 -9.47 51.88 -55.00
N ALA A 572 -9.48 51.09 -56.08
CA ALA A 572 -8.27 50.43 -56.61
C ALA A 572 -7.65 51.15 -57.83
N ALA A 573 -8.48 51.80 -58.65
CA ALA A 573 -8.08 52.58 -59.82
C ALA A 573 -9.18 53.59 -60.21
N ILE A 574 -8.82 54.58 -61.02
CA ILE A 574 -9.78 55.42 -61.77
C ILE A 574 -9.76 54.93 -63.22
N SER A 575 -10.91 54.72 -63.85
CA SER A 575 -10.93 54.22 -65.23
C SER A 575 -10.42 55.29 -66.21
N ALA A 576 -9.70 54.87 -67.24
CA ALA A 576 -9.15 55.76 -68.26
C ALA A 576 -10.22 56.65 -68.95
N GLU A 577 -11.47 56.16 -69.00
CA GLU A 577 -12.60 56.91 -69.55
C GLU A 577 -13.05 58.08 -68.67
N VAL A 578 -12.85 58.00 -67.35
CA VAL A 578 -13.06 59.14 -66.43
C VAL A 578 -11.88 60.12 -66.52
N LEU A 579 -10.64 59.62 -66.68
CA LEU A 579 -9.47 60.49 -66.87
C LEU A 579 -9.57 61.34 -68.17
N ARG A 580 -10.29 60.84 -69.19
CA ARG A 580 -10.49 61.53 -70.47
C ARG A 580 -11.49 62.67 -70.43
N THR A 581 -12.36 62.75 -69.42
CA THR A 581 -13.37 63.83 -69.30
C THR A 581 -12.90 65.02 -68.47
N PHE A 582 -11.70 64.98 -67.87
CA PHE A 582 -11.11 66.13 -67.18
C PHE A 582 -10.67 67.23 -68.15
N ASP A 583 -10.89 68.49 -67.78
CA ASP A 583 -10.42 69.66 -68.53
C ASP A 583 -8.88 69.71 -68.54
N ARG A 584 -8.30 69.32 -69.67
CA ARG A 584 -6.85 69.28 -69.89
C ARG A 584 -6.19 70.65 -69.72
N THR A 585 -6.89 71.73 -70.04
CA THR A 585 -6.41 73.11 -69.91
C THR A 585 -6.31 73.54 -68.45
N ALA A 586 -7.33 73.21 -67.65
CA ALA A 586 -7.33 73.47 -66.22
C ALA A 586 -6.27 72.62 -65.49
N VAL A 587 -6.19 71.32 -65.80
CA VAL A 587 -5.24 70.39 -65.17
C VAL A 587 -3.80 70.68 -65.61
N ALA A 588 -3.55 71.03 -66.88
CA ALA A 588 -2.25 71.51 -67.37
C ALA A 588 -1.73 72.67 -66.52
N LYS A 589 -2.58 73.68 -66.30
CA LYS A 589 -2.24 74.87 -65.52
C LYS A 589 -2.08 74.59 -64.02
N ALA A 590 -2.70 73.53 -63.50
CA ALA A 590 -2.58 73.12 -62.11
C ALA A 590 -1.32 72.25 -61.83
N LEU A 591 -0.83 71.52 -62.83
CA LEU A 591 0.33 70.62 -62.72
C LEU A 591 1.61 71.14 -63.41
N ASP A 592 1.55 72.33 -64.03
CA ASP A 592 2.60 72.94 -64.85
C ASP A 592 3.09 72.03 -66.00
N LEU A 593 2.12 71.43 -66.70
CA LEU A 593 2.32 70.53 -67.85
C LEU A 593 1.72 71.12 -69.13
N SER A 594 2.16 70.65 -70.30
CA SER A 594 1.44 70.94 -71.55
C SER A 594 0.10 70.18 -71.60
N PRO A 595 -0.96 70.73 -72.22
CA PRO A 595 -2.28 70.08 -72.29
C PRO A 595 -2.28 68.66 -72.87
N ASP A 596 -1.35 68.36 -73.78
CA ASP A 596 -1.20 67.05 -74.39
C ASP A 596 -0.51 66.02 -73.47
N ALA A 597 0.37 66.48 -72.57
CA ALA A 597 1.07 65.63 -71.61
C ALA A 597 0.21 65.21 -70.41
N VAL A 598 -0.85 65.97 -70.10
CA VAL A 598 -1.73 65.76 -68.94
C VAL A 598 -2.30 64.34 -68.91
N LEU A 599 -2.91 63.86 -70.00
CA LEU A 599 -3.59 62.56 -69.99
C LEU A 599 -2.61 61.41 -69.76
N ALA A 600 -1.46 61.45 -70.43
CA ALA A 600 -0.41 60.43 -70.28
C ALA A 600 0.16 60.40 -68.85
N GLN A 601 0.31 61.56 -68.18
CA GLN A 601 0.74 61.60 -66.78
C GLN A 601 -0.34 61.09 -65.81
N LEU A 602 -1.63 61.33 -66.08
CA LEU A 602 -2.73 60.78 -65.27
C LEU A 602 -2.89 59.26 -65.44
N GLU A 603 -2.76 58.74 -66.66
CA GLU A 603 -2.74 57.29 -66.93
C GLU A 603 -1.49 56.62 -66.30
N LEU A 604 -0.32 57.28 -66.33
CA LEU A 604 0.91 56.82 -65.66
C LEU A 604 0.84 56.90 -64.12
N ALA A 605 0.17 57.91 -63.56
CA ALA A 605 -0.06 58.02 -62.12
C ALA A 605 -1.05 56.97 -61.61
N THR A 606 -2.09 56.68 -62.40
CA THR A 606 -3.12 55.69 -62.02
C THR A 606 -2.60 54.25 -62.08
N SER A 607 -1.87 53.88 -63.14
CA SER A 607 -1.22 52.55 -63.25
C SER A 607 -0.19 52.29 -62.12
N LYS A 608 0.40 53.33 -61.54
CA LYS A 608 1.28 53.22 -60.36
C LYS A 608 0.54 52.91 -59.03
N LEU A 609 -0.80 53.00 -58.99
CA LEU A 609 -1.62 52.78 -57.80
C LEU A 609 -2.30 51.38 -57.75
N GLU A 610 -2.42 50.70 -58.88
CA GLU A 610 -3.21 49.45 -59.03
C GLU A 610 -2.76 48.29 -58.11
N LEU A 611 -1.53 48.32 -57.59
CA LEU A 611 -0.92 47.30 -56.74
C LEU A 611 -0.94 47.61 -55.23
N GLY A 612 -1.91 48.42 -54.77
CA GLY A 612 -2.16 48.61 -53.33
C GLY A 612 -2.87 49.88 -52.90
N GLY A 613 -3.22 50.79 -53.81
CA GLY A 613 -3.81 52.09 -53.48
C GLY A 613 -2.80 53.11 -52.90
N LEU A 614 -3.31 54.29 -52.56
CA LEU A 614 -2.49 55.48 -52.25
C LEU A 614 -1.55 55.28 -51.05
N ALA A 615 -2.08 54.81 -49.92
CA ALA A 615 -1.29 54.55 -48.71
C ALA A 615 -0.11 53.58 -48.96
N SER A 616 -0.37 52.50 -49.71
CA SER A 616 0.65 51.51 -50.09
C SER A 616 1.69 52.01 -51.11
N HIS A 617 1.40 53.11 -51.81
CA HIS A 617 2.36 53.76 -52.72
C HIS A 617 3.25 54.73 -51.95
N LEU A 618 2.66 55.56 -51.07
CA LEU A 618 3.37 56.57 -50.28
C LEU A 618 4.36 55.95 -49.28
N THR A 619 3.98 54.86 -48.62
CA THR A 619 4.81 54.14 -47.62
C THR A 619 5.85 53.18 -48.20
N ARG A 620 6.02 53.18 -49.54
CA ARG A 620 6.98 52.45 -50.41
C ARG A 620 8.29 53.17 -50.78
N PRO A 621 9.36 53.28 -49.96
CA PRO A 621 10.59 53.99 -50.35
C PRO A 621 11.20 53.56 -51.70
N GLU A 622 11.16 52.27 -52.04
CA GLU A 622 11.69 51.73 -53.31
C GLU A 622 10.91 52.21 -54.56
N ARG A 623 9.73 52.81 -54.39
CA ARG A 623 8.87 53.29 -55.49
C ARG A 623 8.96 54.79 -55.72
N TRP A 624 9.68 55.52 -54.88
CA TRP A 624 9.96 56.94 -55.07
C TRP A 624 11.01 57.11 -56.18
N GLY A 625 10.96 58.22 -56.93
CA GLY A 625 11.81 58.45 -58.12
C GLY A 625 13.32 58.38 -57.85
N ALA A 626 14.13 58.31 -58.91
CA ALA A 626 15.60 58.24 -58.82
C ALA A 626 16.20 59.46 -58.09
N ILE A 627 17.42 59.30 -57.58
CA ILE A 627 18.15 60.33 -56.81
C ILE A 627 18.85 61.31 -57.76
N ASP A 628 18.65 62.61 -57.53
CA ASP A 628 19.55 63.65 -58.04
C ASP A 628 20.82 63.68 -57.20
N THR A 629 21.95 63.33 -57.83
CA THR A 629 23.26 63.24 -57.19
C THR A 629 24.01 64.58 -57.10
N THR A 630 23.41 65.68 -57.59
CA THR A 630 24.02 67.03 -57.57
C THR A 630 23.56 67.91 -56.40
N PHE A 631 22.63 67.43 -55.57
CA PHE A 631 22.05 68.20 -54.47
C PHE A 631 22.96 68.26 -53.22
N GLU A 632 23.68 69.38 -53.03
CA GLU A 632 24.49 69.64 -51.84
C GLU A 632 23.69 70.39 -50.73
N PRO A 633 23.16 69.72 -49.69
CA PRO A 633 22.29 70.36 -48.69
C PRO A 633 22.99 71.49 -47.90
N GLY A 634 24.28 71.32 -47.56
CA GLY A 634 25.06 72.35 -46.84
C GLY A 634 25.25 73.64 -47.64
N ARG A 635 25.30 73.56 -48.98
CA ARG A 635 25.43 74.71 -49.87
C ARG A 635 24.13 75.50 -49.98
N VAL A 636 23.01 74.81 -50.20
CA VAL A 636 21.66 75.42 -50.20
C VAL A 636 21.36 76.11 -48.87
N PHE A 637 21.80 75.53 -47.75
CA PHE A 637 21.72 76.18 -46.44
C PHE A 637 22.56 77.46 -46.37
N THR A 638 23.84 77.40 -46.80
CA THR A 638 24.77 78.54 -46.81
C THR A 638 24.22 79.73 -47.59
N GLU A 639 23.67 79.49 -48.78
CA GLU A 639 23.10 80.54 -49.64
C GLU A 639 21.85 81.17 -49.00
N ARG A 640 20.88 80.35 -48.56
CA ARG A 640 19.64 80.86 -47.95
C ARG A 640 19.85 81.58 -46.61
N TRP A 641 20.79 81.12 -45.78
CA TRP A 641 21.09 81.77 -44.49
C TRP A 641 22.04 82.95 -44.64
N GLY A 642 23.01 82.88 -45.55
CA GLY A 642 23.91 84.00 -45.86
C GLY A 642 23.12 85.24 -46.29
N ASP A 643 22.16 85.09 -47.20
CA ASP A 643 21.34 86.23 -47.66
C ASP A 643 20.36 86.74 -46.58
N ARG A 644 19.95 85.91 -45.62
CA ARG A 644 19.18 86.37 -44.45
C ARG A 644 20.06 87.16 -43.47
N LEU A 645 21.26 86.67 -43.19
CA LEU A 645 22.23 87.34 -42.30
C LEU A 645 22.70 88.68 -42.89
N LEU A 646 22.87 88.77 -44.21
CA LEU A 646 23.35 89.96 -44.93
C LEU A 646 22.34 91.11 -45.10
N ARG A 647 21.03 90.85 -44.96
CA ARG A 647 20.02 91.93 -44.93
C ARG A 647 20.36 92.91 -43.81
N ARG A 648 20.14 94.21 -43.97
CA ARG A 648 20.30 95.22 -42.90
C ARG A 648 18.95 95.59 -42.29
N SER A 649 18.95 96.01 -41.03
CA SER A 649 17.83 96.76 -40.44
C SER A 649 17.87 98.22 -40.91
N THR A 650 16.71 98.79 -41.20
CA THR A 650 16.56 100.23 -41.51
C THR A 650 16.57 101.10 -40.25
N ILE A 651 16.49 100.51 -39.05
CA ILE A 651 16.47 101.23 -37.76
C ILE A 651 17.90 101.27 -37.20
N PRO A 652 18.58 102.43 -37.12
CA PRO A 652 20.02 102.50 -36.84
C PRO A 652 20.46 101.90 -35.49
N ALA A 653 19.65 102.08 -34.45
CA ALA A 653 19.94 101.51 -33.11
C ALA A 653 19.86 99.97 -33.11
N LEU A 654 18.88 99.40 -33.82
CA LEU A 654 18.75 97.95 -33.99
C LEU A 654 19.87 97.38 -34.87
N GLU A 655 20.26 98.09 -35.92
CA GLU A 655 21.40 97.69 -36.76
C GLU A 655 22.74 97.77 -36.01
N ALA A 656 22.91 98.70 -35.06
CA ALA A 656 24.10 98.76 -34.21
C ALA A 656 24.23 97.50 -33.32
N VAL A 657 23.18 97.17 -32.56
CA VAL A 657 23.15 95.96 -31.70
C VAL A 657 23.27 94.68 -32.54
N ARG A 658 22.69 94.68 -33.74
CA ARG A 658 22.77 93.54 -34.66
C ARG A 658 24.14 93.39 -35.30
N ALA A 659 24.83 94.49 -35.62
CA ALA A 659 26.22 94.46 -36.09
C ALA A 659 27.14 93.89 -35.00
N GLU A 660 27.00 94.33 -33.75
CA GLU A 660 27.74 93.79 -32.61
C GLU A 660 27.51 92.27 -32.42
N ARG A 661 26.24 91.81 -32.44
CA ARG A 661 25.91 90.40 -32.18
C ARG A 661 26.09 89.44 -33.37
N LEU A 662 25.91 89.90 -34.61
CA LEU A 662 26.00 89.04 -35.80
C LEU A 662 27.30 89.21 -36.59
N GLY A 663 28.10 90.26 -36.36
CA GLY A 663 29.41 90.44 -37.00
C GLY A 663 30.30 89.19 -36.91
N PRO A 664 30.54 88.65 -35.71
CA PRO A 664 31.22 87.37 -35.52
C PRO A 664 30.57 86.19 -36.25
N VAL A 665 29.24 86.06 -36.23
CA VAL A 665 28.54 84.94 -36.88
C VAL A 665 28.66 85.01 -38.41
N ILE A 666 28.57 86.21 -38.98
CA ILE A 666 28.76 86.51 -40.41
C ILE A 666 30.21 86.23 -40.83
N ALA A 667 31.18 86.62 -40.01
CA ALA A 667 32.60 86.35 -40.23
C ALA A 667 32.91 84.84 -40.22
N GLY A 668 32.39 84.11 -39.23
CA GLY A 668 32.56 82.66 -39.14
C GLY A 668 31.90 81.89 -40.27
N LEU A 669 30.68 82.28 -40.70
CA LEU A 669 30.01 81.63 -41.84
C LEU A 669 30.70 81.97 -43.18
N GLY A 670 31.20 83.20 -43.35
CA GLY A 670 31.94 83.60 -44.55
C GLY A 670 33.26 82.86 -44.76
N LEU A 671 33.75 82.13 -43.75
CA LEU A 671 34.97 81.31 -43.79
C LEU A 671 34.69 79.78 -43.76
N SER A 672 33.43 79.33 -43.83
CA SER A 672 33.11 77.88 -43.89
C SER A 672 33.50 77.27 -45.24
N LYS A 673 33.76 75.95 -45.28
CA LYS A 673 34.04 75.24 -46.55
C LYS A 673 32.90 75.39 -47.55
N THR A 674 31.65 75.37 -47.09
CA THR A 674 30.45 75.53 -47.91
C THR A 674 30.23 76.95 -48.44
N ALA A 675 30.96 77.95 -47.91
CA ALA A 675 30.96 79.33 -48.39
C ALA A 675 32.18 79.65 -49.29
N ALA A 676 33.27 78.88 -49.19
CA ALA A 676 34.50 79.08 -49.96
C ALA A 676 34.23 79.04 -51.48
N GLY A 677 34.79 80.00 -52.22
CA GLY A 677 34.57 80.13 -53.67
C GLY A 677 33.18 80.62 -54.11
N THR A 678 32.21 80.76 -53.19
CA THR A 678 30.85 81.21 -53.52
C THR A 678 30.70 82.73 -53.47
N HIS A 679 29.80 83.28 -54.30
CA HIS A 679 29.44 84.70 -54.29
C HIS A 679 28.73 85.14 -52.99
N ILE A 680 28.15 84.20 -52.23
CA ILE A 680 27.58 84.52 -50.91
C ILE A 680 28.69 84.61 -49.84
N GLY A 681 29.71 83.76 -49.92
CA GLY A 681 30.87 83.76 -49.02
C GLY A 681 31.68 85.06 -49.09
N THR A 682 31.97 85.56 -50.29
CA THR A 682 32.64 86.88 -50.46
C THR A 682 31.81 88.02 -49.87
N ARG A 683 30.50 88.05 -50.14
CA ARG A 683 29.59 89.06 -49.56
C ARG A 683 29.54 89.00 -48.03
N LEU A 684 29.61 87.81 -47.42
CA LEU A 684 29.70 87.59 -45.97
C LEU A 684 31.03 88.12 -45.41
N GLN A 685 32.17 87.80 -46.04
CA GLN A 685 33.48 88.32 -45.64
C GLN A 685 33.54 89.86 -45.71
N ASP A 686 33.05 90.46 -46.79
CA ASP A 686 33.01 91.92 -46.92
C ASP A 686 32.03 92.58 -45.93
N ALA A 687 30.97 91.87 -45.52
CA ALA A 687 30.09 92.35 -44.46
C ALA A 687 30.76 92.31 -43.08
N ALA A 688 31.53 91.25 -42.79
CA ALA A 688 32.33 91.16 -41.56
C ALA A 688 33.31 92.33 -41.43
N VAL A 689 34.05 92.66 -42.50
CA VAL A 689 34.97 93.83 -42.53
C VAL A 689 34.24 95.14 -42.26
N ARG A 690 33.12 95.40 -42.95
CA ARG A 690 32.33 96.63 -42.75
C ARG A 690 31.72 96.74 -41.36
N ILE A 691 31.38 95.60 -40.73
CA ILE A 691 30.83 95.56 -39.37
C ILE A 691 31.94 95.84 -38.35
N ASN A 692 33.08 95.18 -38.48
CA ASN A 692 34.26 95.35 -37.63
C ASN A 692 34.71 96.81 -37.56
N ASP A 693 35.04 97.39 -38.71
CA ASP A 693 35.63 98.73 -38.78
C ASP A 693 34.60 99.79 -38.32
N GLY A 694 33.33 99.55 -38.66
CA GLY A 694 32.19 100.36 -38.20
C GLY A 694 31.78 100.15 -36.74
N LEU A 695 32.40 99.25 -35.99
CA LEU A 695 32.29 99.16 -34.53
C LEU A 695 33.43 99.92 -33.85
N ILE A 696 34.67 99.80 -34.36
CA ILE A 696 35.84 100.58 -33.92
C ILE A 696 35.53 102.09 -33.99
N ASP A 697 35.03 102.55 -35.14
CA ASP A 697 34.71 103.98 -35.36
C ASP A 697 33.56 104.52 -34.49
N ARG A 698 32.78 103.65 -33.83
CA ARG A 698 31.67 104.06 -32.94
C ARG A 698 32.04 104.08 -31.46
N LEU A 699 32.99 103.27 -31.02
CA LEU A 699 33.26 103.05 -29.58
C LEU A 699 34.32 103.98 -28.99
N GLY A 700 35.08 104.71 -29.82
CA GLY A 700 36.15 105.62 -29.39
C GLY A 700 35.81 106.68 -28.31
N PRO A 701 34.61 107.32 -28.28
CA PRO A 701 34.40 108.48 -27.41
C PRO A 701 34.04 108.22 -25.93
N ILE A 702 33.67 106.99 -25.53
CA ILE A 702 33.03 106.75 -24.22
C ILE A 702 34.07 106.41 -23.13
N LEU A 703 34.95 107.37 -22.84
CA LEU A 703 35.95 107.28 -21.76
C LEU A 703 36.04 108.61 -20.98
N HIS A 704 35.85 108.50 -19.65
CA HIS A 704 36.02 109.49 -18.55
C HIS A 704 34.75 110.17 -17.95
N PRO A 705 34.63 110.33 -16.59
CA PRO A 705 33.39 110.76 -15.91
C PRO A 705 33.52 111.94 -14.90
N GLY A 706 32.39 112.43 -14.34
CA GLY A 706 32.37 113.22 -13.08
C GLY A 706 31.01 113.85 -12.69
N GLY A 707 30.63 113.80 -11.41
CA GLY A 707 29.45 114.51 -10.82
C GLY A 707 28.46 113.62 -10.03
N PRO A 708 28.17 113.85 -8.72
CA PRO A 708 27.43 112.88 -7.87
C PRO A 708 26.09 113.33 -7.24
N GLY A 709 25.17 112.37 -6.98
CA GLY A 709 24.06 112.51 -6.01
C GLY A 709 22.90 111.50 -6.15
N GLY A 710 22.71 110.60 -5.16
CA GLY A 710 21.53 109.69 -5.04
C GLY A 710 21.84 108.23 -4.62
N GLY A 711 20.98 107.58 -3.80
CA GLY A 711 21.06 106.15 -3.37
C GLY A 711 19.94 105.27 -3.98
N PRO A 712 19.53 104.08 -3.42
CA PRO A 712 19.95 103.28 -2.23
C PRO A 712 20.26 101.77 -2.62
N VAL A 713 20.13 100.61 -1.90
CA VAL A 713 19.71 100.12 -0.54
C VAL A 713 20.34 98.70 -0.23
N ARG A 714 19.82 97.87 0.71
CA ARG A 714 20.15 96.42 1.01
C ARG A 714 18.86 95.65 1.51
N PRO A 715 18.85 94.55 2.34
CA PRO A 715 19.58 93.24 2.45
C PRO A 715 18.65 91.98 2.70
N ARG A 716 19.16 90.71 2.77
CA ARG A 716 18.90 89.66 3.84
C ARG A 716 19.31 88.16 3.57
N ASP A 717 19.29 87.37 4.67
CA ASP A 717 19.57 85.91 4.94
C ASP A 717 18.41 85.32 5.84
N PRO A 718 18.45 84.13 6.51
CA PRO A 718 18.77 82.69 6.20
C PRO A 718 17.65 81.69 6.72
N VAL A 719 17.90 80.36 6.99
CA VAL A 719 17.38 79.47 8.11
C VAL A 719 17.64 77.93 7.94
N ARG A 720 17.46 77.09 9.01
CA ARG A 720 17.68 75.60 9.20
C ARG A 720 16.60 75.02 10.19
N PRO A 721 16.61 73.82 10.88
CA PRO A 721 17.53 72.63 10.99
C PRO A 721 16.92 71.17 11.22
N ARG A 722 17.78 70.10 11.24
CA ARG A 722 17.84 68.85 12.11
C ARG A 722 16.60 67.92 12.38
N GLY A 723 16.73 66.64 12.82
CA GLY A 723 17.90 65.73 13.02
C GLY A 723 17.60 64.41 13.83
N HIS A 724 18.51 63.40 13.75
CA HIS A 724 18.76 62.14 14.53
C HIS A 724 17.67 61.28 15.24
N GLY A 725 17.84 59.94 15.15
CA GLY A 725 17.32 58.88 16.06
C GLY A 725 17.59 57.46 15.51
N GLY A 726 17.76 56.41 16.34
CA GLY A 726 18.01 55.04 15.83
C GLY A 726 17.97 53.88 16.84
N GLY A 727 17.50 52.70 16.38
CA GLY A 727 17.30 51.45 17.14
C GLY A 727 15.99 51.38 17.96
N PRO A 728 15.53 50.21 18.50
CA PRO A 728 16.09 48.85 18.36
C PRO A 728 15.07 47.65 18.24
N VAL A 729 15.59 46.44 17.92
CA VAL A 729 15.27 45.10 18.53
C VAL A 729 13.90 44.34 18.36
N ARG A 730 13.99 43.11 17.77
CA ARG A 730 13.24 41.82 18.01
C ARG A 730 11.71 41.70 17.72
N PRO A 731 11.12 40.46 17.70
CA PRO A 731 11.60 39.14 17.22
C PRO A 731 10.57 38.31 16.41
N GLY A 732 10.96 37.18 15.80
CA GLY A 732 10.06 36.04 15.49
C GLY A 732 10.18 35.39 14.10
N GLY A 733 10.19 34.05 14.07
CA GLY A 733 9.95 33.15 12.92
C GLY A 733 9.10 31.95 13.40
N PRO A 734 9.04 30.77 12.74
CA PRO A 734 9.64 30.29 11.48
C PRO A 734 8.54 30.19 10.36
N VAL A 735 8.58 29.49 9.21
CA VAL A 735 9.19 28.21 8.74
C VAL A 735 9.49 28.28 7.22
N GLY A 736 10.47 27.52 6.72
CA GLY A 736 10.81 27.38 5.29
C GLY A 736 10.14 26.18 4.59
N PRO A 737 10.76 25.51 3.58
CA PRO A 737 12.07 25.74 2.98
C PRO A 737 12.04 25.92 1.43
N VAL A 738 13.21 25.82 0.79
CA VAL A 738 13.44 25.97 -0.65
C VAL A 738 13.03 24.73 -1.46
N HIS A 739 12.51 24.93 -2.67
CA HIS A 739 12.55 23.92 -3.75
C HIS A 739 13.22 24.50 -5.01
N HIS A 740 14.09 23.69 -5.64
CA HIS A 740 14.64 23.94 -6.99
C HIS A 740 13.76 23.30 -8.07
N GLY A 741 13.87 23.80 -9.31
CA GLY A 741 13.27 23.19 -10.52
C GLY A 741 12.24 24.11 -11.17
N GLY A 742 12.58 24.66 -12.35
CA GLY A 742 11.79 25.70 -13.00
C GLY A 742 10.70 25.21 -13.96
N LEU A 743 9.77 26.10 -14.28
CA LEU A 743 8.90 26.07 -15.46
C LEU A 743 8.69 27.52 -15.97
N PRO A 744 8.53 27.74 -17.29
CA PRO A 744 8.52 29.08 -17.86
C PRO A 744 7.15 29.77 -17.75
N GLY A 745 7.17 31.11 -17.71
CA GLY A 745 6.00 31.94 -17.43
C GLY A 745 4.95 32.00 -18.54
N ARG A 746 3.69 32.21 -18.14
CA ARG A 746 2.61 32.68 -18.99
C ARG A 746 2.40 34.18 -18.73
N VAL A 747 2.54 35.00 -19.78
CA VAL A 747 2.44 36.47 -19.70
C VAL A 747 1.14 36.97 -20.31
N GLU A 748 0.28 37.59 -19.49
CA GLU A 748 -0.79 38.50 -19.90
C GLU A 748 -1.06 39.49 -18.75
N PRO A 749 -1.61 40.71 -18.99
CA PRO A 749 -1.68 41.47 -20.24
C PRO A 749 -0.96 42.83 -20.12
N GLY A 750 -0.20 43.21 -21.16
CA GLY A 750 0.48 44.51 -21.19
C GLY A 750 -0.48 45.69 -21.39
N ARG A 751 -0.48 46.67 -20.48
CA ARG A 751 -1.01 48.02 -20.79
C ARG A 751 -0.19 48.64 -21.92
N PRO A 752 -0.79 49.41 -22.85
CA PRO A 752 -0.05 50.08 -23.90
C PRO A 752 0.87 51.15 -23.30
N VAL A 753 2.19 50.93 -23.40
CA VAL A 753 3.18 51.97 -23.13
C VAL A 753 3.29 52.81 -24.39
N ALA A 754 2.58 53.94 -24.41
CA ALA A 754 2.78 54.96 -25.44
C ALA A 754 4.21 55.51 -25.31
N ARG A 755 5.08 55.16 -26.27
CA ARG A 755 6.31 55.93 -26.51
C ARG A 755 5.91 57.17 -27.28
N GLU A 756 5.76 58.29 -26.58
CA GLU A 756 5.69 59.59 -27.25
C GLU A 756 6.99 59.81 -28.05
N PRO A 757 6.92 60.24 -29.32
CA PRO A 757 8.11 60.64 -30.05
C PRO A 757 8.78 61.83 -29.35
N GLY A 758 10.10 61.80 -29.24
CA GLY A 758 10.85 62.67 -28.33
C GLY A 758 10.70 64.16 -28.63
N ARG A 759 9.82 64.84 -27.87
CA ARG A 759 9.73 66.30 -27.82
C ARG A 759 11.07 66.87 -27.32
N ILE A 760 11.84 67.46 -28.23
CA ILE A 760 13.00 68.30 -27.86
C ILE A 760 12.44 69.60 -27.29
N ASP A 761 12.42 69.70 -25.96
CA ASP A 761 11.71 70.77 -25.27
C ASP A 761 12.52 72.08 -25.25
N PHE A 762 12.17 73.00 -26.15
CA PHE A 762 12.80 74.32 -26.26
C PHE A 762 12.10 75.43 -25.46
N ASP A 763 10.88 75.19 -24.97
CA ASP A 763 10.09 76.19 -24.23
C ASP A 763 10.39 76.23 -22.71
N GLY A 764 11.46 75.55 -22.28
CA GLY A 764 12.07 75.75 -20.95
C GLY A 764 12.76 77.11 -20.76
N ILE A 765 12.57 78.06 -21.67
CA ILE A 765 13.06 79.44 -21.57
C ILE A 765 11.92 80.32 -21.05
N ASP A 766 11.88 80.56 -19.73
CA ASP A 766 11.01 81.58 -19.12
C ASP A 766 11.46 82.98 -19.55
N VAL A 767 10.95 83.46 -20.69
CA VAL A 767 11.24 84.81 -21.25
C VAL A 767 10.50 85.89 -20.44
N ARG A 768 10.89 86.06 -19.18
CA ARG A 768 10.56 87.28 -18.44
C ARG A 768 11.33 88.45 -19.07
N PRO A 769 10.67 89.55 -19.50
CA PRO A 769 11.32 90.60 -20.30
C PRO A 769 12.55 91.24 -19.63
N ASP A 770 12.59 91.25 -18.31
CA ASP A 770 13.39 92.17 -17.50
C ASP A 770 14.91 91.91 -17.53
N ARG A 771 15.33 90.70 -17.94
CA ARG A 771 16.77 90.35 -18.06
C ARG A 771 17.39 90.64 -19.42
N LEU A 772 16.60 90.88 -20.48
CA LEU A 772 17.10 91.08 -21.85
C LEU A 772 17.98 92.34 -22.02
N LEU A 773 18.01 93.23 -21.02
CA LEU A 773 18.71 94.52 -21.06
C LEU A 773 19.98 94.63 -20.19
N ARG A 774 20.42 93.57 -19.49
CA ARG A 774 21.54 93.69 -18.49
C ARG A 774 22.69 92.68 -18.56
N GLN A 775 22.72 91.78 -19.53
CA GLN A 775 23.94 91.02 -19.87
C GLN A 775 24.18 91.10 -21.38
N GLY A 776 24.87 92.17 -21.80
CA GLY A 776 25.40 92.29 -23.15
C GLY A 776 26.81 91.70 -23.20
N VAL A 777 27.04 90.77 -24.13
CA VAL A 777 28.40 90.51 -24.63
C VAL A 777 28.88 91.80 -25.28
N ARG A 778 29.75 92.54 -24.59
CA ARG A 778 30.61 93.53 -25.25
C ARG A 778 31.62 92.73 -26.07
N ILE A 779 31.75 93.03 -27.35
CA ILE A 779 32.96 92.61 -28.07
C ILE A 779 34.14 93.29 -27.36
N ASP A 780 35.18 92.53 -27.03
CA ASP A 780 36.39 93.12 -26.46
C ASP A 780 37.06 94.00 -27.53
N VAL A 781 36.98 95.31 -27.32
CA VAL A 781 37.45 96.32 -28.27
C VAL A 781 38.96 96.20 -28.50
N GLY A 782 39.71 95.61 -27.56
CA GLY A 782 41.14 95.33 -27.71
C GLY A 782 41.47 94.28 -28.78
N VAL A 783 40.51 93.50 -29.27
CA VAL A 783 40.71 92.50 -30.33
C VAL A 783 40.31 93.03 -31.73
N LEU A 784 39.62 94.17 -31.80
CA LEU A 784 39.18 94.78 -33.05
C LEU A 784 40.29 95.63 -33.69
N THR A 785 40.82 95.19 -34.83
CA THR A 785 41.74 95.95 -35.69
C THR A 785 41.04 96.39 -36.98
N LYS A 786 41.41 97.51 -37.62
CA LYS A 786 40.73 97.94 -38.88
C LYS A 786 41.08 97.01 -40.05
N ILE A 787 40.21 96.03 -40.33
CA ILE A 787 40.44 94.98 -41.32
C ILE A 787 40.46 95.56 -42.74
N GLY A 788 39.75 96.67 -42.99
CA GLY A 788 39.73 97.36 -44.29
C GLY A 788 41.07 97.95 -44.74
N GLN A 789 42.07 98.05 -43.86
CA GLN A 789 43.44 98.47 -44.21
C GLN A 789 44.41 97.30 -44.40
N VAL A 790 43.99 96.06 -44.17
CA VAL A 790 44.84 94.86 -44.24
C VAL A 790 44.42 93.99 -45.42
N GLN A 791 45.39 93.36 -46.11
CA GLN A 791 45.14 92.58 -47.33
C GLN A 791 45.64 91.13 -47.24
N GLY A 792 45.24 90.31 -48.22
CA GLY A 792 45.67 88.92 -48.34
C GLY A 792 45.32 88.05 -47.12
N ARG A 793 46.31 87.28 -46.66
CA ARG A 793 46.13 86.27 -45.61
C ARG A 793 45.77 86.88 -44.24
N GLU A 794 46.33 88.04 -43.93
CA GLU A 794 46.04 88.77 -42.68
C GLU A 794 44.59 89.25 -42.62
N ARG A 795 43.99 89.63 -43.75
CA ARG A 795 42.56 89.95 -43.86
C ARG A 795 41.69 88.76 -43.46
N ILE A 796 42.03 87.57 -43.96
CA ILE A 796 41.32 86.31 -43.64
C ILE A 796 41.51 85.95 -42.15
N GLU A 797 42.72 86.12 -41.62
CA GLU A 797 43.00 85.85 -40.21
C GLU A 797 42.26 86.82 -39.27
N ALA A 798 42.16 88.11 -39.62
CA ALA A 798 41.41 89.09 -38.83
C ALA A 798 39.89 88.86 -38.87
N ILE A 799 39.34 88.48 -40.03
CA ILE A 799 37.95 87.99 -40.13
C ILE A 799 37.78 86.70 -39.29
N GLY A 800 38.78 85.81 -39.28
CA GLY A 800 38.81 84.61 -38.44
C GLY A 800 38.81 84.91 -36.94
N LYS A 801 39.58 85.90 -36.50
CA LYS A 801 39.60 86.39 -35.10
C LYS A 801 38.24 86.95 -34.71
N LEU A 802 37.64 87.82 -35.53
CA LEU A 802 36.28 88.30 -35.31
C LEU A 802 35.27 87.14 -35.24
N GLY A 803 35.38 86.15 -36.14
CA GLY A 803 34.53 84.95 -36.16
C GLY A 803 34.73 84.00 -34.98
N ALA A 804 35.91 84.03 -34.34
CA ALA A 804 36.18 83.21 -33.16
C ALA A 804 35.36 83.65 -31.93
N HIS A 805 34.97 84.93 -31.86
CA HIS A 805 34.12 85.52 -30.82
C HIS A 805 32.61 85.29 -31.04
N ALA A 806 32.21 84.44 -32.00
CA ALA A 806 30.80 84.07 -32.17
C ALA A 806 30.37 83.07 -31.08
N ASP A 807 29.47 83.48 -30.17
CA ASP A 807 28.82 82.61 -29.15
C ASP A 807 28.26 81.31 -29.74
N ARG A 808 27.81 81.35 -31.01
CA ARG A 808 27.40 80.18 -31.78
C ARG A 808 28.10 80.16 -33.13
N LYS A 809 29.07 79.26 -33.27
CA LYS A 809 29.80 79.02 -34.52
C LYS A 809 28.93 78.19 -35.46
N LEU A 810 28.36 78.80 -36.50
CA LEU A 810 27.49 78.12 -37.46
C LEU A 810 28.26 77.23 -38.45
N ALA A 811 29.52 77.56 -38.79
CA ALA A 811 30.28 76.84 -39.81
C ALA A 811 30.34 75.31 -39.59
N PRO A 812 30.62 74.77 -38.38
CA PRO A 812 30.59 73.33 -38.13
C PRO A 812 29.20 72.70 -38.35
N VAL A 813 28.12 73.42 -38.04
CA VAL A 813 26.74 72.92 -38.22
C VAL A 813 26.39 72.81 -39.71
N VAL A 814 26.81 73.79 -40.51
CA VAL A 814 26.58 73.77 -41.96
C VAL A 814 27.48 72.73 -42.65
N GLU A 815 28.70 72.52 -42.16
CA GLU A 815 29.56 71.44 -42.61
C GLU A 815 29.02 70.05 -42.22
N SER A 816 28.39 69.88 -41.06
CA SER A 816 27.70 68.62 -40.72
C SER A 816 26.44 68.38 -41.55
N ILE A 817 25.67 69.43 -41.87
CA ILE A 817 24.51 69.34 -42.80
C ILE A 817 24.98 68.91 -44.19
N GLY A 818 26.19 69.31 -44.62
CA GLY A 818 26.79 68.86 -45.87
C GLY A 818 27.19 67.38 -45.92
N GLY A 819 27.18 66.64 -44.80
CA GLY A 819 27.54 65.22 -44.74
C GLY A 819 26.38 64.22 -44.79
N ILE A 820 25.13 64.69 -44.67
CA ILE A 820 23.93 63.84 -44.58
C ILE A 820 23.65 63.17 -45.94
N GLN A 821 23.38 61.86 -45.92
CA GLN A 821 23.11 61.08 -47.12
C GLN A 821 21.63 61.19 -47.53
N LEU A 822 21.36 61.23 -48.84
CA LEU A 822 19.99 61.43 -49.34
C LEU A 822 19.04 60.24 -49.07
N VAL A 823 19.57 59.08 -48.67
CA VAL A 823 18.78 57.93 -48.20
C VAL A 823 18.21 58.20 -46.80
N GLU A 824 19.01 58.72 -45.88
CA GLU A 824 18.58 59.07 -44.51
C GLU A 824 17.44 60.10 -44.56
N VAL A 825 17.50 61.03 -45.52
CA VAL A 825 16.43 62.01 -45.79
C VAL A 825 15.14 61.35 -46.30
N ARG A 826 15.22 60.26 -47.09
CA ARG A 826 14.03 59.51 -47.56
C ARG A 826 13.39 58.70 -46.46
N GLU A 827 14.19 58.06 -45.60
CA GLU A 827 13.68 57.28 -44.47
C GLU A 827 12.97 58.21 -43.47
N ALA A 828 13.59 59.33 -43.09
CA ALA A 828 12.96 60.36 -42.26
C ALA A 828 11.71 60.98 -42.91
N MET A 829 11.69 61.19 -44.22
CA MET A 829 10.49 61.63 -44.96
C MET A 829 9.37 60.58 -44.96
N THR A 830 9.71 59.29 -44.93
CA THR A 830 8.72 58.19 -44.88
C THR A 830 8.14 58.06 -43.46
N GLU A 831 8.98 58.17 -42.43
CA GLU A 831 8.55 58.24 -41.02
C GLU A 831 7.66 59.47 -40.75
N LEU A 832 7.88 60.59 -41.45
CA LEU A 832 7.01 61.77 -41.38
C LEU A 832 5.62 61.54 -42.02
N VAL A 833 5.50 60.60 -42.96
CA VAL A 833 4.26 60.31 -43.70
C VAL A 833 3.41 59.22 -43.04
N ASP A 834 4.03 58.23 -42.40
CA ASP A 834 3.35 57.23 -41.56
C ASP A 834 3.99 57.10 -40.17
N PRO A 835 3.86 58.14 -39.31
CA PRO A 835 4.50 58.18 -38.00
C PRO A 835 3.94 57.10 -37.06
N GLY A 836 4.69 56.00 -36.94
CA GLY A 836 4.34 54.83 -36.13
C GLY A 836 3.83 53.62 -36.92
N GLY A 837 3.82 53.65 -38.26
CA GLY A 837 3.42 52.50 -39.08
C GLY A 837 1.92 52.21 -39.07
N LEU A 838 1.09 53.23 -38.87
CA LEU A 838 -0.37 53.13 -38.75
C LEU A 838 -1.06 52.67 -40.04
N LEU A 839 -0.39 52.78 -41.19
CA LEU A 839 -0.87 52.30 -42.48
C LEU A 839 -0.39 50.86 -42.81
N GLN A 840 0.43 50.24 -41.95
CA GLN A 840 0.95 48.88 -42.14
C GLN A 840 0.13 47.82 -41.39
N ILE A 841 -0.86 47.22 -42.07
CA ILE A 841 -1.63 46.10 -41.52
C ILE A 841 -0.87 44.77 -41.70
N MET A 842 -0.53 44.10 -40.61
CA MET A 842 0.09 42.77 -40.66
C MET A 842 -0.90 41.70 -41.21
N PRO A 843 -0.46 40.80 -42.10
CA PRO A 843 -1.30 39.70 -42.58
C PRO A 843 -1.55 38.67 -41.47
N VAL A 844 -2.80 38.21 -41.35
CA VAL A 844 -3.16 37.12 -40.43
C VAL A 844 -2.56 35.80 -40.97
N PRO A 845 -1.88 34.98 -40.13
CA PRO A 845 -1.36 33.69 -40.56
C PRO A 845 -2.44 32.77 -41.12
N HIS A 846 -2.15 32.10 -42.24
CA HIS A 846 -3.03 31.09 -42.80
C HIS A 846 -3.23 29.92 -41.83
N ARG A 847 -4.39 29.28 -41.90
CA ARG A 847 -4.75 28.10 -41.11
C ARG A 847 -5.49 27.11 -42.00
N ASP A 848 -5.16 25.83 -41.86
CA ASP A 848 -5.83 24.78 -42.62
C ASP A 848 -7.27 24.53 -42.14
N ARG A 849 -8.09 23.94 -43.02
CA ARG A 849 -9.40 23.39 -42.65
C ARG A 849 -9.24 22.19 -41.74
N LEU A 850 -10.16 21.99 -40.80
CA LEU A 850 -10.11 20.82 -39.92
C LEU A 850 -10.44 19.52 -40.67
N SER A 851 -9.41 18.72 -40.94
CA SER A 851 -9.47 17.43 -41.61
C SER A 851 -9.90 16.29 -40.66
N VAL A 852 -11.20 16.26 -40.32
CA VAL A 852 -11.82 15.18 -39.52
C VAL A 852 -13.00 14.60 -40.29
N THR A 853 -13.01 13.28 -40.49
CA THR A 853 -14.11 12.56 -41.15
C THR A 853 -15.20 12.17 -40.17
N SER A 854 -16.42 11.88 -40.66
CA SER A 854 -17.47 11.29 -39.80
C SER A 854 -16.97 9.99 -39.15
N ALA A 855 -16.37 9.07 -39.91
CA ALA A 855 -15.90 7.78 -39.41
C ALA A 855 -14.83 7.89 -38.30
N GLN A 856 -13.92 8.87 -38.37
CA GLN A 856 -12.95 9.13 -37.29
C GLN A 856 -13.65 9.60 -36.00
N LEU A 857 -14.62 10.50 -36.14
CA LEU A 857 -15.31 11.08 -34.99
C LEU A 857 -16.43 10.17 -34.44
N THR A 858 -16.99 9.26 -35.24
CA THR A 858 -17.87 8.19 -34.72
C THR A 858 -17.06 7.10 -34.05
N ALA A 859 -15.95 6.62 -34.63
CA ALA A 859 -15.05 5.68 -33.94
C ALA A 859 -14.54 6.22 -32.58
N ALA A 860 -14.16 7.51 -32.51
CA ALA A 860 -13.77 8.17 -31.26
C ALA A 860 -14.94 8.43 -30.27
N LEU A 861 -16.16 8.06 -30.64
CA LEU A 861 -17.39 8.13 -29.84
C LEU A 861 -18.06 6.74 -29.65
N ASP A 862 -17.38 5.63 -29.98
CA ASP A 862 -17.92 4.28 -29.73
C ASP A 862 -18.07 4.05 -28.21
N PRO A 863 -19.27 3.73 -27.70
CA PRO A 863 -19.50 3.38 -26.31
C PRO A 863 -18.66 2.21 -25.81
N ARG A 864 -18.41 1.20 -26.66
CA ARG A 864 -17.65 -0.02 -26.30
C ARG A 864 -16.21 0.28 -25.86
N VAL A 865 -15.65 1.36 -26.41
CA VAL A 865 -14.33 1.89 -26.08
C VAL A 865 -14.44 2.94 -24.96
N THR A 866 -15.28 3.95 -25.15
CA THR A 866 -15.34 5.13 -24.27
C THR A 866 -15.92 4.85 -22.89
N VAL A 867 -16.90 3.94 -22.77
CA VAL A 867 -17.44 3.50 -21.47
C VAL A 867 -16.45 2.60 -20.75
N ARG A 868 -15.77 1.68 -21.47
CA ARG A 868 -14.74 0.80 -20.91
C ARG A 868 -13.57 1.59 -20.32
N GLN A 869 -13.01 2.55 -21.08
CA GLN A 869 -11.96 3.46 -20.59
C GLN A 869 -12.42 4.28 -19.38
N SER A 870 -13.68 4.75 -19.38
CA SER A 870 -14.24 5.46 -18.22
C SER A 870 -14.52 4.54 -17.01
N LEU A 871 -14.52 3.22 -17.18
CA LEU A 871 -14.71 2.23 -16.11
C LEU A 871 -13.36 1.77 -15.53
N GLU A 872 -12.35 1.56 -16.37
CA GLU A 872 -10.97 1.30 -15.92
C GLU A 872 -10.44 2.40 -15.00
N GLY A 873 -10.75 3.67 -15.30
CA GLY A 873 -10.41 4.80 -14.41
C GLY A 873 -11.23 4.90 -13.11
N ARG A 874 -12.04 3.89 -12.76
CA ARG A 874 -12.92 3.87 -11.57
C ARG A 874 -12.83 2.59 -10.73
N ILE A 875 -12.52 1.45 -11.33
CA ILE A 875 -12.33 0.19 -10.59
C ILE A 875 -10.86 0.02 -10.27
N ARG A 876 -10.54 -0.31 -9.02
CA ARG A 876 -9.22 -0.85 -8.64
C ARG A 876 -9.29 -2.37 -8.72
N LEU A 877 -8.36 -2.98 -9.44
CA LEU A 877 -8.20 -4.42 -9.59
C LEU A 877 -6.71 -4.75 -9.47
N SER A 878 -6.37 -5.93 -8.96
CA SER A 878 -5.01 -6.47 -9.09
C SER A 878 -4.70 -6.74 -10.57
N ASP A 879 -3.44 -6.63 -10.99
CA ASP A 879 -3.08 -6.64 -12.42
C ASP A 879 -3.55 -7.92 -13.15
N ARG A 880 -3.39 -9.08 -12.50
CA ARG A 880 -3.86 -10.40 -13.00
C ARG A 880 -5.38 -10.47 -13.19
N LEU A 881 -6.15 -9.78 -12.35
CA LEU A 881 -7.61 -9.69 -12.47
C LEU A 881 -8.01 -8.64 -13.53
N ALA A 882 -7.32 -7.50 -13.56
CA ALA A 882 -7.51 -6.45 -14.56
C ALA A 882 -7.27 -6.99 -15.99
N GLU A 883 -6.21 -7.78 -16.20
CA GLU A 883 -5.91 -8.43 -17.48
C GLU A 883 -7.00 -9.42 -17.90
N ARG A 884 -7.36 -10.40 -17.05
CA ARG A 884 -8.42 -11.38 -17.34
C ARG A 884 -9.79 -10.72 -17.57
N TRP A 885 -10.06 -9.57 -16.95
CA TRP A 885 -11.29 -8.80 -17.16
C TRP A 885 -11.24 -7.98 -18.46
N ARG A 886 -10.10 -7.33 -18.79
CA ARG A 886 -9.87 -6.61 -20.07
C ARG A 886 -10.06 -7.50 -21.30
N LEU A 887 -9.61 -8.76 -21.21
CA LEU A 887 -9.73 -9.76 -22.28
C LEU A 887 -11.18 -10.14 -22.61
N LYS A 888 -12.18 -9.82 -21.76
CA LYS A 888 -13.59 -10.09 -22.08
C LYS A 888 -14.08 -9.16 -23.20
N PRO A 889 -14.76 -9.68 -24.25
CA PRO A 889 -15.25 -8.84 -25.34
C PRO A 889 -16.35 -7.86 -24.90
N PHE A 890 -17.09 -8.17 -23.84
CA PHE A 890 -18.14 -7.31 -23.24
C PHE A 890 -17.81 -6.97 -21.77
N ILE A 891 -18.34 -5.85 -21.29
CA ILE A 891 -18.32 -5.52 -19.86
C ILE A 891 -19.15 -6.57 -19.11
N ALA A 892 -18.55 -7.25 -18.14
CA ALA A 892 -19.16 -8.31 -17.35
C ALA A 892 -18.89 -8.10 -15.84
N PRO A 893 -19.79 -8.54 -14.95
CA PRO A 893 -19.53 -8.57 -13.52
C PRO A 893 -18.30 -9.43 -13.20
N ILE A 894 -17.67 -9.09 -12.08
CA ILE A 894 -16.66 -9.88 -11.38
C ILE A 894 -17.43 -10.93 -10.59
N MET A 895 -17.28 -12.19 -10.96
CA MET A 895 -17.76 -13.30 -10.15
C MET A 895 -16.69 -13.64 -9.11
N ALA A 896 -17.12 -13.87 -7.87
CA ALA A 896 -16.29 -14.22 -6.75
C ALA A 896 -16.55 -15.67 -6.32
N ALA A 897 -15.49 -16.37 -5.93
CA ALA A 897 -15.58 -17.60 -5.15
C ALA A 897 -15.03 -17.27 -3.76
N PRO A 898 -15.86 -17.30 -2.69
CA PRO A 898 -15.34 -17.21 -1.32
C PRO A 898 -14.53 -18.47 -1.00
N ARG A 899 -13.57 -18.36 -0.09
CA ARG A 899 -12.67 -19.46 0.28
C ARG A 899 -12.77 -19.77 1.77
N PHE A 900 -12.74 -21.05 2.10
CA PHE A 900 -12.76 -21.54 3.47
C PHE A 900 -11.52 -22.40 3.74
N ASP A 901 -10.70 -21.94 4.67
CA ASP A 901 -9.47 -22.62 5.12
C ASP A 901 -9.72 -23.55 6.35
N ARG A 902 -10.99 -23.69 6.80
CA ARG A 902 -11.41 -24.65 7.82
C ARG A 902 -11.22 -26.09 7.27
N PRO A 903 -10.51 -26.99 7.98
CA PRO A 903 -10.54 -28.41 7.67
C PRO A 903 -11.96 -28.97 7.78
N MET A 904 -12.48 -29.53 6.68
CA MET A 904 -13.87 -29.96 6.62
C MET A 904 -14.14 -31.30 7.33
N TYR A 905 -13.10 -32.02 7.79
CA TYR A 905 -13.29 -33.13 8.73
C TYR A 905 -14.01 -32.68 10.01
N ARG A 906 -13.73 -31.45 10.51
CA ARG A 906 -14.39 -30.89 11.71
C ARG A 906 -15.90 -30.72 11.49
N ALA A 907 -16.28 -30.23 10.32
CA ALA A 907 -17.69 -30.06 9.96
C ALA A 907 -18.41 -31.39 9.73
N LEU A 908 -17.66 -32.46 9.41
CA LEU A 908 -18.17 -33.83 9.33
C LEU A 908 -18.34 -34.45 10.72
N ASP A 909 -17.36 -34.30 11.62
CA ASP A 909 -17.43 -34.78 13.01
C ASP A 909 -18.58 -34.11 13.78
N ASP A 910 -18.71 -32.78 13.64
CA ASP A 910 -19.85 -32.01 14.15
C ASP A 910 -21.21 -32.51 13.62
N TYR A 911 -21.25 -33.12 12.42
CA TYR A 911 -22.47 -33.53 11.74
C TYR A 911 -22.88 -34.96 12.12
N ASP A 912 -21.98 -35.93 11.96
CA ASP A 912 -22.15 -37.35 12.31
C ASP A 912 -20.78 -38.08 12.21
N ARG A 913 -20.14 -38.31 13.37
CA ARG A 913 -18.82 -38.97 13.50
C ARG A 913 -18.75 -40.37 12.86
N ASP A 914 -19.88 -41.08 12.71
CA ASP A 914 -19.91 -42.39 12.06
C ASP A 914 -19.67 -42.31 10.53
N TRP A 915 -19.41 -41.13 9.95
CA TRP A 915 -18.88 -40.99 8.59
C TRP A 915 -17.38 -40.64 8.54
N LEU A 916 -16.80 -40.26 9.67
CA LEU A 916 -15.36 -40.09 9.80
C LEU A 916 -14.71 -41.47 10.03
N VAL A 917 -15.13 -42.16 11.10
CA VAL A 917 -14.58 -43.47 11.51
C VAL A 917 -15.66 -44.37 12.15
N PRO A 918 -16.63 -44.91 11.38
CA PRO A 918 -17.61 -45.84 11.92
C PRO A 918 -16.96 -47.11 12.47
N GLY A 919 -17.56 -47.68 13.51
CA GLY A 919 -17.16 -48.99 14.03
C GLY A 919 -15.92 -48.97 14.93
N LEU A 920 -15.45 -47.82 15.41
CA LEU A 920 -14.44 -47.78 16.49
C LEU A 920 -14.91 -48.52 17.76
N GLY A 921 -16.22 -48.58 18.03
CA GLY A 921 -16.82 -49.43 19.07
C GLY A 921 -16.91 -50.93 18.75
N LEU A 922 -16.24 -51.40 17.69
CA LEU A 922 -15.95 -52.83 17.45
C LEU A 922 -14.57 -53.24 17.97
N LEU A 923 -13.73 -52.26 18.32
CA LEU A 923 -12.50 -52.46 19.06
C LEU A 923 -12.84 -52.58 20.57
N PRO A 924 -11.94 -53.10 21.41
CA PRO A 924 -12.17 -53.22 22.84
C PRO A 924 -12.54 -51.89 23.52
N ASP A 925 -13.27 -51.96 24.63
CA ASP A 925 -13.55 -50.82 25.52
C ASP A 925 -12.34 -50.40 26.39
N SER A 926 -11.17 -51.01 26.18
CA SER A 926 -9.90 -50.67 26.83
C SER A 926 -9.08 -49.67 26.03
N ASP A 927 -8.18 -48.95 26.69
CA ASP A 927 -7.19 -48.07 26.06
C ASP A 927 -6.43 -48.80 24.93
N PHE A 928 -6.45 -48.26 23.70
CA PHE A 928 -5.82 -48.90 22.53
C PHE A 928 -5.07 -47.96 21.57
N VAL A 929 -4.17 -48.55 20.80
CA VAL A 929 -3.47 -47.96 19.65
C VAL A 929 -3.75 -48.82 18.41
N THR A 930 -4.07 -48.18 17.28
CA THR A 930 -4.31 -48.86 16.00
C THR A 930 -3.91 -47.99 14.80
N VAL A 931 -3.86 -48.58 13.60
CA VAL A 931 -3.53 -47.89 12.33
C VAL A 931 -4.69 -48.02 11.34
N LEU A 932 -5.13 -46.88 10.80
CA LEU A 932 -6.10 -46.77 9.71
C LEU A 932 -5.45 -46.15 8.45
N SER A 933 -6.16 -46.18 7.34
CA SER A 933 -5.77 -45.55 6.07
C SER A 933 -6.75 -44.43 5.68
N THR A 934 -6.26 -43.36 5.04
CA THR A 934 -7.12 -42.30 4.47
C THR A 934 -7.83 -42.76 3.20
N ASN A 935 -9.08 -42.33 3.00
CA ASN A 935 -9.81 -42.54 1.76
C ASN A 935 -9.90 -41.26 0.92
N ASP A 936 -9.00 -41.15 -0.04
CA ASP A 936 -8.89 -39.97 -0.90
C ASP A 936 -10.09 -39.87 -1.88
N GLU A 937 -10.73 -40.98 -2.26
CA GLU A 937 -11.99 -41.01 -3.04
C GLU A 937 -13.15 -40.37 -2.24
N PHE A 938 -13.30 -40.75 -0.97
CA PHE A 938 -14.30 -40.18 -0.07
C PHE A 938 -14.06 -38.67 0.14
N MET A 939 -12.81 -38.27 0.40
CA MET A 939 -12.48 -36.86 0.63
C MET A 939 -12.75 -36.02 -0.63
N GLU A 940 -12.44 -36.52 -1.81
CA GLU A 940 -12.75 -35.83 -3.07
C GLU A 940 -14.27 -35.75 -3.31
N ALA A 941 -14.99 -36.87 -3.26
CA ALA A 941 -16.44 -36.89 -3.46
C ALA A 941 -17.19 -35.99 -2.47
N PHE A 942 -16.73 -35.95 -1.22
CA PHE A 942 -17.26 -35.09 -0.16
C PHE A 942 -17.02 -33.62 -0.49
N LEU A 943 -15.77 -33.19 -0.70
CA LEU A 943 -15.41 -31.78 -0.96
C LEU A 943 -16.02 -31.26 -2.28
N VAL A 944 -16.20 -32.13 -3.28
CA VAL A 944 -16.89 -31.80 -4.53
C VAL A 944 -18.39 -31.59 -4.28
N GLY A 945 -19.07 -32.47 -3.54
CA GLY A 945 -20.47 -32.29 -3.16
C GLY A 945 -20.72 -31.06 -2.28
N LEU A 946 -19.82 -30.81 -1.32
CA LEU A 946 -19.80 -29.64 -0.44
C LEU A 946 -19.63 -28.34 -1.25
N SER A 947 -18.73 -28.34 -2.25
CA SER A 947 -18.58 -27.22 -3.17
C SER A 947 -19.76 -27.05 -4.13
N ASP A 948 -20.41 -28.14 -4.57
CA ASP A 948 -21.62 -28.07 -5.41
C ASP A 948 -22.80 -27.45 -4.66
N GLU A 949 -23.03 -27.81 -3.39
CA GLU A 949 -24.13 -27.23 -2.61
C GLU A 949 -23.88 -25.78 -2.23
N PHE A 950 -22.67 -25.43 -1.75
CA PHE A 950 -22.42 -24.03 -1.41
C PHE A 950 -22.47 -23.12 -2.64
N GLY A 951 -22.16 -23.63 -3.84
CA GLY A 951 -22.40 -22.92 -5.09
C GLY A 951 -23.89 -22.61 -5.32
N HIS A 952 -24.79 -23.53 -4.98
CA HIS A 952 -26.24 -23.30 -5.08
C HIS A 952 -26.74 -22.30 -4.03
N GLU A 953 -26.30 -22.42 -2.78
CA GLU A 953 -26.72 -21.51 -1.71
C GLU A 953 -26.21 -20.06 -1.91
N LEU A 954 -24.96 -19.90 -2.39
CA LEU A 954 -24.44 -18.61 -2.81
C LEU A 954 -25.33 -17.95 -3.89
N LEU A 955 -25.75 -18.70 -4.91
CA LEU A 955 -26.65 -18.16 -5.95
C LEU A 955 -28.04 -17.83 -5.38
N TRP A 956 -28.60 -18.70 -4.54
CA TRP A 956 -29.91 -18.51 -3.91
C TRP A 956 -29.94 -17.24 -3.05
N ARG A 957 -28.87 -16.97 -2.30
CA ARG A 957 -28.68 -15.75 -1.50
C ARG A 957 -28.32 -14.51 -2.34
N GLY A 958 -28.17 -14.64 -3.66
CA GLY A 958 -27.84 -13.52 -4.56
C GLY A 958 -26.38 -13.09 -4.54
N TYR A 959 -25.47 -13.92 -4.01
CA TYR A 959 -24.03 -13.67 -4.04
C TYR A 959 -23.51 -13.73 -5.50
N PRO A 960 -22.54 -12.88 -5.90
CA PRO A 960 -22.06 -12.82 -7.28
C PRO A 960 -21.12 -14.00 -7.62
N THR A 961 -21.68 -15.20 -7.78
CA THR A 961 -20.97 -16.43 -8.19
C THR A 961 -21.40 -16.89 -9.59
N ASP A 962 -20.53 -17.61 -10.31
CA ASP A 962 -20.90 -18.41 -11.49
C ASP A 962 -21.18 -19.88 -11.14
N ARG A 963 -21.08 -20.25 -9.86
CA ARG A 963 -21.17 -21.60 -9.29
C ARG A 963 -20.05 -22.56 -9.70
N ARG A 964 -18.97 -22.08 -10.33
CA ARG A 964 -17.84 -22.91 -10.80
C ARG A 964 -16.63 -22.89 -9.86
N GLY A 965 -16.74 -22.20 -8.72
CA GLY A 965 -15.69 -22.16 -7.71
C GLY A 965 -15.48 -23.50 -7.01
N THR A 966 -14.24 -23.72 -6.59
CA THR A 966 -13.94 -24.53 -5.40
C THR A 966 -13.95 -23.56 -4.23
N TYR A 967 -14.70 -23.86 -3.18
CA TYR A 967 -14.79 -23.00 -1.99
C TYR A 967 -14.07 -23.61 -0.79
N PHE A 968 -13.99 -24.94 -0.75
CA PHE A 968 -13.37 -25.74 0.30
C PHE A 968 -12.22 -26.55 -0.31
N HIS A 969 -11.02 -26.42 0.26
CA HIS A 969 -9.79 -27.00 -0.30
C HIS A 969 -9.12 -28.03 0.61
N ARG A 970 -9.70 -28.28 1.80
CA ARG A 970 -9.03 -28.93 2.93
C ARG A 970 -10.01 -29.88 3.61
N PHE A 971 -9.63 -31.14 3.74
CA PHE A 971 -10.34 -32.11 4.55
C PHE A 971 -9.68 -32.18 5.93
N TRP A 972 -8.40 -32.56 6.00
CA TRP A 972 -7.62 -32.72 7.23
C TRP A 972 -6.73 -31.53 7.55
N SER A 973 -5.78 -31.17 6.68
CA SER A 973 -4.71 -30.22 7.05
C SER A 973 -5.23 -28.78 7.27
N PRO A 974 -4.97 -28.15 8.43
CA PRO A 974 -5.24 -26.73 8.64
C PRO A 974 -4.25 -25.78 7.95
N GLN A 975 -3.13 -26.27 7.41
CA GLN A 975 -2.10 -25.46 6.75
C GLN A 975 -2.11 -25.57 5.22
N HIS A 976 -2.26 -26.78 4.69
CA HIS A 976 -2.08 -27.09 3.27
C HIS A 976 -3.42 -27.25 2.52
N ASP A 977 -3.39 -27.02 1.21
CA ASP A 977 -4.53 -27.30 0.33
C ASP A 977 -4.39 -28.72 -0.21
N GLU A 978 -5.37 -29.56 0.12
CA GLU A 978 -5.36 -30.98 -0.25
C GLU A 978 -6.03 -31.19 -1.60
N VAL A 979 -6.96 -30.31 -1.99
CA VAL A 979 -7.54 -30.25 -3.34
C VAL A 979 -6.53 -29.62 -4.31
N LEU A 980 -5.90 -30.46 -5.14
CA LEU A 980 -4.73 -30.14 -5.96
C LEU A 980 -4.97 -29.11 -7.08
N ALA A 981 -6.21 -28.96 -7.53
CA ALA A 981 -6.62 -28.02 -8.58
C ALA A 981 -8.06 -27.53 -8.36
N PRO A 982 -8.52 -26.42 -8.96
CA PRO A 982 -9.93 -26.07 -8.95
C PRO A 982 -10.78 -27.15 -9.64
N ILE A 983 -11.93 -27.51 -9.08
CA ILE A 983 -12.80 -28.62 -9.54
C ILE A 983 -13.24 -28.42 -11.01
N HIS A 984 -13.42 -27.17 -11.45
CA HIS A 984 -13.72 -26.84 -12.85
C HIS A 984 -12.58 -27.08 -13.84
N ALA A 985 -11.40 -27.49 -13.35
CA ALA A 985 -10.18 -27.77 -14.09
C ALA A 985 -9.59 -29.15 -13.75
N PHE A 986 -10.31 -30.01 -13.01
CA PHE A 986 -9.93 -31.41 -12.82
C PHE A 986 -9.79 -32.12 -14.19
N PRO A 987 -8.73 -32.92 -14.40
CA PRO A 987 -8.60 -33.80 -15.56
C PRO A 987 -9.70 -34.89 -15.62
N ARG A 988 -9.64 -35.71 -16.67
CA ARG A 988 -10.52 -36.89 -16.83
C ARG A 988 -9.77 -38.13 -16.38
N THR A 989 -9.78 -38.30 -15.07
CA THR A 989 -9.26 -39.41 -14.28
C THR A 989 -10.29 -39.73 -13.20
N ARG A 990 -10.16 -40.87 -12.52
CA ARG A 990 -11.05 -41.27 -11.41
C ARG A 990 -11.00 -40.29 -10.22
N LEU A 991 -11.99 -40.41 -9.35
CA LEU A 991 -12.00 -39.85 -7.99
C LEU A 991 -10.77 -40.32 -7.20
N GLY A 992 -10.37 -39.54 -6.18
CA GLY A 992 -9.20 -39.81 -5.36
C GLY A 992 -7.87 -39.47 -6.03
N ARG A 993 -7.89 -38.93 -7.26
CA ARG A 993 -6.70 -38.47 -7.99
C ARG A 993 -6.53 -36.95 -7.98
N HIS A 994 -7.50 -36.20 -7.45
CA HIS A 994 -7.46 -34.73 -7.39
C HIS A 994 -7.35 -34.17 -5.96
N VAL A 995 -7.31 -35.06 -4.96
CA VAL A 995 -7.01 -34.76 -3.56
C VAL A 995 -5.73 -35.50 -3.16
N ALA A 996 -4.90 -34.89 -2.31
CA ALA A 996 -3.83 -35.58 -1.59
C ALA A 996 -3.67 -34.98 -0.19
N VAL A 997 -3.61 -35.83 0.84
CA VAL A 997 -3.42 -35.41 2.24
C VAL A 997 -2.09 -34.67 2.38
N GLY A 998 -2.11 -33.51 3.04
CA GLY A 998 -0.93 -32.63 3.13
C GLY A 998 -0.61 -31.84 1.84
N GLY A 999 -1.37 -32.00 0.76
CA GLY A 999 -1.27 -31.18 -0.46
C GLY A 999 -0.14 -31.56 -1.43
N VAL A 1000 0.52 -32.70 -1.23
CA VAL A 1000 1.55 -33.23 -2.15
C VAL A 1000 1.04 -34.53 -2.76
N ALA A 1001 0.82 -34.52 -4.08
CA ALA A 1001 0.50 -35.73 -4.83
C ALA A 1001 1.65 -36.75 -4.74
N ALA A 1002 1.31 -37.99 -4.40
CA ALA A 1002 2.27 -39.10 -4.41
C ALA A 1002 2.74 -39.42 -5.85
N PRO A 1003 3.89 -40.10 -6.02
CA PRO A 1003 4.28 -40.68 -7.30
C PRO A 1003 3.20 -41.63 -7.85
N ASP A 1004 3.05 -41.65 -9.17
CA ASP A 1004 1.93 -42.30 -9.88
C ASP A 1004 2.16 -43.82 -10.06
N ASP A 1005 2.35 -44.52 -8.95
CA ASP A 1005 2.77 -45.93 -8.86
C ASP A 1005 1.59 -46.93 -8.87
N GLY A 1006 0.56 -46.67 -9.69
CA GLY A 1006 -0.53 -47.62 -9.97
C GLY A 1006 -1.89 -47.27 -9.37
N ASP A 1007 -2.79 -48.27 -9.32
CA ASP A 1007 -4.24 -48.07 -9.18
C ASP A 1007 -4.85 -48.60 -7.86
N ASP A 1008 -4.03 -49.21 -7.01
CA ASP A 1008 -4.47 -50.02 -5.85
C ASP A 1008 -3.69 -49.68 -4.56
N ARG A 1009 -3.22 -48.43 -4.44
CA ARG A 1009 -2.50 -47.95 -3.24
C ARG A 1009 -3.46 -47.76 -2.07
N LEU A 1010 -3.06 -48.15 -0.86
CA LEU A 1010 -3.66 -47.62 0.36
C LEU A 1010 -3.30 -46.13 0.50
N GLY A 1011 -4.19 -45.37 1.14
CA GLY A 1011 -3.96 -43.98 1.48
C GLY A 1011 -2.91 -43.80 2.58
N ARG A 1012 -2.76 -42.56 3.06
CA ARG A 1012 -1.78 -42.26 4.11
C ARG A 1012 -2.14 -42.98 5.41
N ALA A 1013 -1.11 -43.42 6.13
CA ALA A 1013 -1.28 -44.09 7.40
C ALA A 1013 -1.70 -43.08 8.48
N VAL A 1014 -2.68 -43.48 9.28
CA VAL A 1014 -3.25 -42.65 10.35
C VAL A 1014 -3.24 -43.45 11.64
N ILE A 1015 -2.44 -42.99 12.59
CA ILE A 1015 -2.35 -43.54 13.94
C ILE A 1015 -3.60 -43.07 14.68
N VAL A 1016 -4.36 -44.01 15.24
CA VAL A 1016 -5.51 -43.73 16.09
C VAL A 1016 -5.24 -44.29 17.48
N VAL A 1017 -5.27 -43.41 18.47
CA VAL A 1017 -5.16 -43.76 19.88
C VAL A 1017 -6.48 -43.42 20.55
N ARG A 1018 -7.10 -44.38 21.24
CA ARG A 1018 -8.28 -44.15 22.07
C ARG A 1018 -7.92 -44.50 23.50
N SER A 1019 -7.89 -43.51 24.40
CA SER A 1019 -7.55 -43.76 25.80
C SER A 1019 -7.85 -42.61 26.76
N GLU A 1020 -7.91 -42.93 28.06
CA GLU A 1020 -7.91 -41.91 29.11
C GLU A 1020 -6.58 -41.14 29.15
N LEU A 1021 -5.46 -41.73 28.69
CA LEU A 1021 -4.18 -41.03 28.48
C LEU A 1021 -4.36 -39.81 27.55
N VAL A 1022 -5.03 -40.01 26.41
CA VAL A 1022 -5.33 -38.96 25.42
C VAL A 1022 -6.27 -37.91 26.01
N ARG A 1023 -7.31 -38.34 26.74
CA ARG A 1023 -8.27 -37.44 27.40
C ARG A 1023 -7.63 -36.55 28.48
N ARG A 1024 -6.66 -37.08 29.22
CA ARG A 1024 -5.99 -36.40 30.35
C ARG A 1024 -4.77 -35.58 29.92
N PHE A 1025 -4.09 -35.98 28.86
CA PHE A 1025 -2.88 -35.33 28.35
C PHE A 1025 -3.01 -34.99 26.85
N PRO A 1026 -3.92 -34.07 26.46
CA PRO A 1026 -4.18 -33.73 25.06
C PRO A 1026 -2.97 -33.10 24.32
N ASP A 1027 -1.96 -32.62 25.04
CA ASP A 1027 -0.70 -32.12 24.48
C ASP A 1027 0.29 -33.25 24.10
N LEU A 1028 -0.05 -34.54 24.31
CA LEU A 1028 0.87 -35.66 24.12
C LEU A 1028 1.36 -35.82 22.66
N VAL A 1029 2.55 -36.37 22.51
CA VAL A 1029 3.26 -36.47 21.23
C VAL A 1029 3.11 -37.87 20.66
N ILE A 1030 2.37 -38.00 19.55
CA ILE A 1030 2.26 -39.24 18.77
C ILE A 1030 3.07 -39.08 17.48
N GLN A 1031 4.03 -39.96 17.23
CA GLN A 1031 4.90 -39.92 16.04
C GLN A 1031 5.23 -41.33 15.55
N ALA A 1032 5.35 -41.50 14.23
CA ALA A 1032 6.06 -42.64 13.65
C ALA A 1032 7.57 -42.32 13.57
N ILE A 1033 8.40 -43.11 14.22
CA ILE A 1033 9.85 -42.92 14.33
C ILE A 1033 10.54 -44.19 13.84
N ARG A 1034 11.63 -44.02 13.08
CA ARG A 1034 12.42 -45.13 12.56
C ARG A 1034 13.44 -45.63 13.58
N ASN A 1035 13.36 -46.92 13.89
CA ASN A 1035 14.33 -47.65 14.67
C ASN A 1035 15.68 -47.75 13.93
N GLN A 1036 16.77 -47.44 14.65
CA GLN A 1036 18.16 -47.47 14.18
C GLN A 1036 18.98 -48.60 14.84
N GLY A 1037 18.36 -49.35 15.76
CA GLY A 1037 18.90 -50.52 16.45
C GLY A 1037 18.43 -51.83 15.83
N THR A 1038 18.01 -52.78 16.66
CA THR A 1038 17.32 -54.02 16.22
C THR A 1038 15.85 -53.98 16.67
N PRO A 1039 14.96 -54.87 16.16
CA PRO A 1039 13.59 -54.94 16.66
C PRO A 1039 13.51 -55.29 18.16
N GLN A 1040 14.53 -55.97 18.70
CA GLN A 1040 14.57 -56.35 20.12
C GLN A 1040 15.24 -55.28 21.00
N GLU A 1041 16.28 -54.62 20.49
CA GLU A 1041 16.95 -53.47 21.14
C GLU A 1041 16.68 -52.21 20.30
N PRO A 1042 15.47 -51.60 20.38
CA PRO A 1042 15.10 -50.46 19.55
C PRO A 1042 15.82 -49.18 19.99
N VAL A 1043 16.37 -48.45 19.02
CA VAL A 1043 17.13 -47.20 19.24
C VAL A 1043 16.61 -46.12 18.31
N PHE A 1044 15.87 -45.15 18.85
CA PHE A 1044 15.23 -44.10 18.04
C PHE A 1044 16.16 -42.91 17.71
N GLU A 1045 17.13 -42.63 18.57
CA GLU A 1045 18.22 -41.69 18.34
C GLU A 1045 19.54 -42.35 18.73
N ALA A 1046 20.50 -42.43 17.79
CA ALA A 1046 21.79 -43.07 18.00
C ALA A 1046 22.93 -42.03 18.02
N PRO A 1047 24.00 -42.19 18.83
CA PRO A 1047 25.08 -41.21 18.90
C PRO A 1047 25.74 -40.93 17.54
N GLY A 1048 25.45 -39.75 16.97
CA GLY A 1048 25.95 -39.33 15.64
C GLY A 1048 25.00 -39.63 14.47
N SER A 1049 23.81 -40.18 14.71
CA SER A 1049 22.75 -40.39 13.72
C SER A 1049 21.42 -39.86 14.28
N PRO A 1050 20.92 -38.70 13.80
CA PRO A 1050 19.74 -38.05 14.37
C PRO A 1050 18.48 -38.91 14.20
N GLN A 1051 17.48 -38.65 15.05
CA GLN A 1051 16.17 -39.29 14.97
C GLN A 1051 15.53 -39.11 13.58
N GLN A 1052 15.02 -40.19 13.00
CA GLN A 1052 14.28 -40.21 11.73
C GLN A 1052 12.79 -40.31 12.02
N THR A 1053 12.09 -39.18 12.13
CA THR A 1053 10.64 -39.11 12.32
C THR A 1053 9.93 -38.93 10.97
N ALA A 1054 8.78 -39.58 10.78
CA ALA A 1054 7.89 -39.29 9.66
C ALA A 1054 7.21 -37.92 9.83
N SER A 1055 7.04 -37.16 8.75
CA SER A 1055 6.35 -35.86 8.81
C SER A 1055 4.88 -36.06 9.20
N VAL A 1056 4.41 -35.34 10.21
CA VAL A 1056 2.97 -35.30 10.56
C VAL A 1056 2.25 -34.39 9.58
N LEU A 1057 1.24 -34.93 8.89
CA LEU A 1057 0.40 -34.22 7.92
C LEU A 1057 -0.77 -33.49 8.60
N PHE A 1058 -1.33 -34.13 9.63
CA PHE A 1058 -2.33 -33.59 10.55
C PHE A 1058 -2.29 -34.34 11.88
N ALA A 1059 -2.60 -33.65 12.97
CA ALA A 1059 -2.80 -34.24 14.30
C ALA A 1059 -3.98 -33.53 14.95
N GLU A 1060 -5.01 -34.29 15.33
CA GLU A 1060 -6.30 -33.74 15.76
C GLU A 1060 -6.90 -34.60 16.90
N HIS A 1061 -7.48 -33.92 17.90
CA HIS A 1061 -8.18 -34.56 19.02
C HIS A 1061 -9.68 -34.59 18.73
N LEU A 1062 -10.30 -35.77 18.85
CA LEU A 1062 -11.73 -36.00 18.75
C LEU A 1062 -12.27 -36.28 20.15
N GLU A 1063 -12.98 -35.31 20.73
CA GLU A 1063 -13.49 -35.41 22.11
C GLU A 1063 -14.37 -36.67 22.32
N PRO A 1064 -14.27 -37.37 23.46
CA PRO A 1064 -13.46 -37.03 24.62
C PRO A 1064 -12.04 -37.64 24.62
N ASP A 1065 -11.85 -38.80 24.02
CA ASP A 1065 -10.79 -39.78 24.34
C ASP A 1065 -9.95 -40.25 23.14
N ILE A 1066 -10.13 -39.66 21.94
CA ILE A 1066 -9.52 -40.17 20.70
C ILE A 1066 -8.55 -39.14 20.08
N ALA A 1067 -7.32 -39.54 19.81
CA ALA A 1067 -6.33 -38.78 19.06
C ALA A 1067 -6.09 -39.44 17.69
N VAL A 1068 -6.02 -38.61 16.65
CA VAL A 1068 -5.89 -39.05 15.25
C VAL A 1068 -4.73 -38.30 14.59
N VAL A 1069 -3.69 -39.03 14.18
CA VAL A 1069 -2.45 -38.46 13.64
C VAL A 1069 -2.07 -39.11 12.31
N GLY A 1070 -2.21 -38.36 11.22
CA GLY A 1070 -1.80 -38.78 9.88
C GLY A 1070 -0.34 -38.46 9.60
N VAL A 1071 0.41 -39.43 9.05
CA VAL A 1071 1.84 -39.31 8.73
C VAL A 1071 2.11 -39.38 7.23
N ASP A 1072 3.25 -38.83 6.80
CA ASP A 1072 3.74 -38.83 5.41
C ASP A 1072 4.36 -40.19 5.02
N LEU A 1073 3.61 -41.26 5.30
CA LEU A 1073 3.87 -42.65 4.91
C LEU A 1073 2.55 -43.25 4.45
N SER A 1074 2.54 -44.13 3.45
CA SER A 1074 1.42 -45.04 3.23
C SER A 1074 1.44 -46.18 4.26
N VAL A 1075 0.37 -46.98 4.30
CA VAL A 1075 0.30 -48.12 5.24
C VAL A 1075 1.39 -49.14 4.93
N GLU A 1076 1.68 -49.40 3.66
CA GLU A 1076 2.72 -50.33 3.20
C GLU A 1076 4.14 -49.81 3.50
N GLU A 1077 4.34 -48.49 3.51
CA GLU A 1077 5.60 -47.86 3.91
C GLU A 1077 5.80 -47.90 5.43
N LEU A 1078 4.72 -47.83 6.21
CA LEU A 1078 4.71 -47.88 7.67
C LEU A 1078 4.81 -49.32 8.22
N ASP A 1079 4.24 -50.30 7.52
CA ASP A 1079 4.40 -51.75 7.79
C ASP A 1079 5.84 -52.24 7.48
N GLY A 1080 6.61 -51.42 6.76
CA GLY A 1080 8.00 -51.71 6.41
C GLY A 1080 8.94 -51.81 7.62
N PRO A 1081 9.96 -52.69 7.57
CA PRO A 1081 10.77 -53.05 8.73
C PRO A 1081 11.49 -51.85 9.34
N GLY A 1082 11.22 -51.61 10.63
CA GLY A 1082 11.87 -50.61 11.45
C GLY A 1082 11.12 -49.30 11.65
N TRP A 1083 9.84 -49.17 11.29
CA TRP A 1083 9.00 -48.07 11.79
C TRP A 1083 8.27 -48.46 13.08
N TRP A 1084 8.26 -47.54 14.03
CA TRP A 1084 7.65 -47.71 15.35
C TRP A 1084 6.77 -46.50 15.66
N ILE A 1085 5.59 -46.76 16.23
CA ILE A 1085 4.65 -45.74 16.69
C ILE A 1085 4.98 -45.43 18.15
N VAL A 1086 5.42 -44.19 18.40
CA VAL A 1086 5.82 -43.72 19.73
C VAL A 1086 4.80 -42.71 20.24
N ILE A 1087 4.36 -42.91 21.47
CA ILE A 1087 3.45 -42.02 22.22
C ILE A 1087 4.23 -41.55 23.44
N ALA A 1088 4.48 -40.25 23.55
CA ALA A 1088 5.35 -39.66 24.56
C ALA A 1088 4.70 -38.44 25.24
N GLU A 1089 5.06 -38.17 26.49
CA GLU A 1089 4.71 -36.93 27.14
C GLU A 1089 5.40 -35.73 26.47
N HIS A 1090 4.70 -34.59 26.39
CA HIS A 1090 5.23 -33.36 25.83
C HIS A 1090 6.37 -32.79 26.70
N PRO A 1091 7.61 -32.62 26.17
CA PRO A 1091 8.77 -32.28 27.01
C PRO A 1091 8.71 -30.89 27.66
N SER A 1092 7.94 -29.96 27.11
CA SER A 1092 7.73 -28.64 27.75
C SER A 1092 6.70 -28.66 28.87
N ALA A 1093 5.97 -29.76 29.08
CA ALA A 1093 4.96 -29.90 30.13
C ALA A 1093 5.59 -30.24 31.50
N THR A 1094 6.78 -29.69 31.78
CA THR A 1094 7.66 -30.07 32.89
C THR A 1094 6.93 -30.24 34.23
N ARG A 1095 7.05 -31.42 34.84
CA ARG A 1095 6.46 -31.76 36.14
C ARG A 1095 7.55 -31.92 37.21
N PHE A 1096 7.11 -31.91 38.48
CA PHE A 1096 7.98 -32.10 39.64
C PHE A 1096 7.43 -33.19 40.53
N GLU A 1097 8.16 -34.29 40.71
CA GLU A 1097 7.68 -35.50 41.37
C GLU A 1097 7.80 -35.46 42.90
N LEU A 1098 6.97 -36.28 43.52
CA LEU A 1098 7.05 -36.71 44.91
C LEU A 1098 8.14 -37.79 45.05
N PRO A 1099 8.88 -37.87 46.18
CA PRO A 1099 9.90 -38.90 46.35
C PRO A 1099 9.34 -40.33 46.44
N ASP A 1100 10.09 -41.29 45.90
CA ASP A 1100 9.78 -42.72 46.00
C ASP A 1100 9.48 -43.14 47.45
N GLY A 1101 8.24 -43.57 47.71
CA GLY A 1101 7.80 -44.07 49.01
C GLY A 1101 7.39 -43.02 50.04
N GLU A 1102 7.33 -41.73 49.71
CA GLU A 1102 6.72 -40.70 50.57
C GLU A 1102 5.20 -40.55 50.29
N GLU A 1103 4.40 -41.55 50.69
CA GLU A 1103 2.93 -41.43 50.72
C GLU A 1103 2.46 -40.41 51.78
N ALA A 1104 1.38 -39.68 51.49
CA ALA A 1104 0.77 -38.76 52.45
C ALA A 1104 0.18 -39.50 53.68
N ALA A 1105 0.67 -39.19 54.87
CA ALA A 1105 0.22 -39.86 56.08
C ALA A 1105 -1.23 -39.45 56.42
N PRO A 1106 -2.12 -40.42 56.76
CA PRO A 1106 -3.52 -40.12 57.03
C PRO A 1106 -3.66 -39.18 58.22
N ASN A 1107 -4.19 -37.98 57.94
CA ASN A 1107 -4.38 -36.83 58.85
C ASN A 1107 -3.14 -35.96 59.16
N SER A 1108 -2.01 -36.12 58.44
CA SER A 1108 -0.89 -35.17 58.50
C SER A 1108 -0.98 -34.14 57.35
N PRO A 1109 -0.65 -32.85 57.55
CA PRO A 1109 -0.69 -31.83 56.49
C PRO A 1109 0.51 -31.89 55.53
N ASP A 1110 1.14 -33.05 55.36
CA ASP A 1110 2.53 -33.25 54.91
C ASP A 1110 3.03 -32.26 53.85
N HIS A 1111 4.07 -31.52 54.24
CA HIS A 1111 4.85 -30.65 53.37
C HIS A 1111 6.27 -31.19 53.29
N LEU A 1112 6.79 -31.36 52.07
CA LEU A 1112 8.15 -31.82 51.80
C LEU A 1112 9.20 -30.93 52.44
N GLY A 1113 9.82 -31.41 53.52
CA GLY A 1113 11.07 -30.89 54.04
C GLY A 1113 12.23 -31.36 53.15
N SER A 1114 13.21 -30.50 52.87
CA SER A 1114 14.31 -30.87 51.98
C SER A 1114 15.67 -30.34 52.44
N THR A 1115 16.69 -31.16 52.25
CA THR A 1115 18.10 -30.86 52.58
C THR A 1115 18.88 -30.25 51.41
N LYS A 1116 18.23 -30.01 50.27
CA LYS A 1116 18.85 -29.39 49.08
C LYS A 1116 19.25 -27.94 49.38
N PRO A 1117 20.36 -27.44 48.82
CA PRO A 1117 20.91 -26.13 49.19
C PRO A 1117 20.15 -24.92 48.63
N ASN A 1118 19.28 -25.10 47.64
CA ASN A 1118 18.50 -24.04 46.98
C ASN A 1118 17.45 -24.63 46.01
N GLY A 1119 16.54 -23.79 45.51
CA GLY A 1119 15.45 -24.20 44.63
C GLY A 1119 15.84 -24.74 43.25
N ALA A 1120 17.02 -24.44 42.71
CA ALA A 1120 17.51 -25.09 41.49
C ALA A 1120 17.94 -26.54 41.75
N ALA A 1121 18.56 -26.80 42.90
CA ALA A 1121 18.92 -28.15 43.34
C ALA A 1121 17.72 -28.95 43.85
N PHE A 1122 16.62 -28.30 44.26
CA PHE A 1122 15.34 -28.95 44.52
C PHE A 1122 14.63 -29.31 43.20
N ALA A 1123 14.49 -28.34 42.27
CA ALA A 1123 13.84 -28.55 40.99
C ALA A 1123 14.50 -29.63 40.13
N LEU A 1124 15.84 -29.66 40.08
CA LEU A 1124 16.58 -30.69 39.34
C LEU A 1124 16.41 -32.10 39.93
N ASP A 1125 16.22 -32.19 41.25
CA ASP A 1125 16.11 -33.47 41.98
C ASP A 1125 14.66 -33.99 42.09
N ARG A 1126 13.71 -33.26 41.50
CA ARG A 1126 12.31 -33.65 41.35
C ARG A 1126 11.88 -33.63 39.89
N LEU A 1127 12.78 -33.39 38.94
CA LEU A 1127 12.43 -33.17 37.54
C LEU A 1127 11.85 -34.46 36.94
N HIS A 1128 10.55 -34.46 36.61
CA HIS A 1128 9.93 -35.61 35.95
C HIS A 1128 10.64 -35.92 34.63
N HIS A 1129 11.01 -37.19 34.44
CA HIS A 1129 11.61 -37.70 33.22
C HIS A 1129 10.51 -38.12 32.22
N PRO A 1130 10.34 -37.41 31.08
CA PRO A 1130 9.21 -37.64 30.19
C PRO A 1130 9.07 -39.10 29.74
N THR A 1131 7.92 -39.67 30.09
CA THR A 1131 7.56 -41.05 29.78
C THR A 1131 7.24 -41.20 28.28
N ARG A 1132 7.59 -42.36 27.71
CA ARG A 1132 7.23 -42.74 26.34
C ARG A 1132 6.97 -44.25 26.24
N VAL A 1133 5.92 -44.61 25.51
CA VAL A 1133 5.62 -45.99 25.09
C VAL A 1133 5.79 -46.11 23.58
N ALA A 1134 6.17 -47.29 23.09
CA ALA A 1134 6.46 -47.53 21.68
C ALA A 1134 5.93 -48.89 21.22
N PHE A 1135 5.33 -48.92 20.04
CA PHE A 1135 4.76 -50.11 19.41
C PHE A 1135 5.45 -50.33 18.04
N GLU A 1136 5.83 -51.57 17.70
CA GLU A 1136 6.30 -51.87 16.34
C GLU A 1136 5.12 -51.75 15.37
N ALA A 1137 5.27 -51.01 14.27
CA ALA A 1137 4.12 -50.67 13.42
C ALA A 1137 3.51 -51.92 12.73
N THR A 1138 4.36 -52.91 12.42
CA THR A 1138 3.96 -54.22 11.87
C THR A 1138 3.08 -55.04 12.82
N ASP A 1139 3.10 -54.80 14.14
CA ASP A 1139 2.17 -55.47 15.08
C ASP A 1139 0.76 -54.86 15.06
N LEU A 1140 0.61 -53.66 14.48
CA LEU A 1140 -0.64 -52.91 14.40
C LEU A 1140 -1.30 -52.95 13.01
N ILE A 1141 -0.59 -53.48 12.01
CA ILE A 1141 -1.00 -53.58 10.61
C ILE A 1141 -1.02 -55.07 10.22
N VAL A 1142 -2.00 -55.48 9.42
CA VAL A 1142 -1.98 -56.79 8.76
C VAL A 1142 -2.12 -56.57 7.27
N THR A 1143 -1.01 -56.59 6.55
CA THR A 1143 -0.97 -56.70 5.10
C THR A 1143 -1.18 -58.15 4.67
N GLY A 1144 -1.74 -58.37 3.47
CA GLY A 1144 -1.97 -59.70 2.93
C GLY A 1144 -0.72 -60.25 2.23
N ALA A 1145 -0.21 -61.40 2.71
CA ALA A 1145 0.92 -62.14 2.14
C ALA A 1145 0.48 -63.28 1.21
#